data_AF-A0A7C1WNN1-F1
#
_entry.id   AF-A0A7C1WNN1-F1
#
_cell.length_a   1.000
_cell.length_b   1.000
_cell.length_c   1.000
_cell.angle_alpha   90.00
_cell.angle_beta   90.00
_cell.angle_gamma   90.00
#
_symmetry.space_group_name_H-M   'P 1'
#
loop_
_entity.id
_entity.type
_entity.pdbx_description
1 polymer ?
#
loop_
_entity_poly.entity_id
_entity_poly.type
_entity_poly.pdbx_seq_one_letter_code
_entity_poly.pdbx_strand_id
1 'polypeptide(L)'
;MKRIIPVIIGILLLWGGFSPVYGAGDADSFMVRADPNILILFDNSGSMRTIIFHSGYNPSTVYSGGFASDAIYQVTSSGNYTYNSRTVYLRGGDADPLSSGTHYVRYPGNYLNWIFWQATAEERSSLPTSTRIEVAKQVITSYINSASDVRLGLMRFNYDAYDGGGTIVSAIDDLTASYKTSLINSLNAIAPDTNTPLAGSLSEAWRYFRGDSKCYGGSGNYQSPIQYECQKNFVVIITDGEPWADRMSKSCATSMKANWDGDSEVEEPANDSNHWYSYRYLDDIAYYMYNHDARSNLDGTQNVYTYTIGFTVQSQLLQDTATNGHGLYLTSDNASQLAAALDSALADIIEKSYSFTSPTVPSLMTSGGDVLYQASFEPSDGAFWKGHLYAYSINSSGSITGTLWDAGTVLRDRAASTRTIYTVKNNALVAFNNINITAADLGVANDTERDKLINYVRGIDSYDDDGDGNTTEERSWKLGDIFHSGPVIVGAPKKFYFDYGYSGTGEFYDTYKNRTKIVLAGANDGALHAFRASDGYELWAFIPPNLLGKLKNMRTAHTFFVDLPVRVEDVWFGTGDGTGAIATSKTACEWRTIAVVGERQGGNQFNALDITNTTSPSWLWSFNTSGETWGRPAINRVNISGNEVWVVIMSGGYDSAGINGKAIYIVNAQTGASIWSYTSMGHSAPAPPYAVDINFDGFIDRVYLGDLGGDMYRFSVHDSNTANWFASMLFDAPGGQIRPIYTEAVGSFDTRNNLWIYFGTGDKSDPTAPNAQEKFFAIKEGCLYDASSCASYSLSDLTNYTVQSGEVTSQGWYINMTGQGEKILSPPTVFGGVVYFTTYKPSQSSNPCEAGGGSTLYAVGYTTAAGQLTDASRTLSLGDGMSSAPIVSVRRDPVTGQLSGSVFVNTSTGGLQNLNVIPNVPSSLVDYIYWRDMRIR
;
A
#
# COMPACT_ATOMS: atom_id res chain seq x y z
N MET A 1 52.99 45.62 -10.84
CA MET A 1 53.99 44.58 -11.19
C MET A 1 54.12 43.63 -9.99
N LYS A 2 53.70 42.36 -10.16
CA LYS A 2 54.11 41.12 -9.44
C LYS A 2 53.91 41.08 -7.89
N ARG A 3 53.51 40.01 -7.19
CA ARG A 3 53.27 38.56 -7.38
C ARG A 3 52.68 38.06 -6.01
N ILE A 4 51.61 37.26 -5.92
CA ILE A 4 51.52 35.77 -5.98
C ILE A 4 51.84 35.01 -4.66
N ILE A 5 50.79 34.34 -4.12
CA ILE A 5 50.69 33.01 -3.44
C ILE A 5 50.97 32.84 -1.91
N PRO A 6 50.24 31.92 -1.22
CA PRO A 6 49.71 32.07 0.14
C PRO A 6 50.42 31.21 1.21
N VAL A 7 50.07 31.46 2.48
CA VAL A 7 50.53 30.73 3.65
C VAL A 7 49.51 29.67 4.06
N ILE A 8 50.03 28.45 4.23
CA ILE A 8 49.42 27.22 4.73
C ILE A 8 49.02 27.39 6.20
N ILE A 9 47.77 27.08 6.55
CA ILE A 9 47.35 26.80 7.92
C ILE A 9 46.94 25.33 7.98
N GLY A 10 47.73 24.52 8.70
CA GLY A 10 47.33 23.20 9.13
C GLY A 10 46.50 23.30 10.41
N ILE A 11 45.36 22.61 10.45
CA ILE A 11 44.65 22.28 11.69
C ILE A 11 44.20 20.82 11.58
N LEU A 12 44.71 19.99 12.51
CA LEU A 12 44.14 18.70 12.86
C LEU A 12 42.67 18.88 13.25
N LEU A 13 41.75 18.16 12.60
CA LEU A 13 40.40 17.99 13.09
C LEU A 13 40.09 16.50 13.25
N LEU A 14 39.84 16.16 14.51
CA LEU A 14 39.33 14.91 15.03
C LEU A 14 38.02 14.51 14.36
N TRP A 15 37.84 13.21 14.27
CA TRP A 15 36.66 12.51 13.77
C TRP A 15 35.35 13.02 14.39
N GLY A 16 34.43 13.44 13.53
CA GLY A 16 33.02 13.66 13.80
C GLY A 16 32.28 13.50 12.48
N GLY A 17 31.99 12.26 12.10
CA GLY A 17 31.26 11.94 10.88
C GLY A 17 29.82 12.42 11.00
N PHE A 18 29.51 13.55 10.37
CA PHE A 18 28.15 13.83 9.93
C PHE A 18 27.92 13.01 8.67
N SER A 19 27.17 11.91 8.80
CA SER A 19 26.58 11.25 7.63
C SER A 19 25.48 12.16 7.07
N PRO A 20 25.43 12.43 5.75
CA PRO A 20 24.28 13.08 5.15
C PRO A 20 23.08 12.14 5.25
N VAL A 21 22.03 12.60 5.91
CA VAL A 21 20.70 11.98 5.92
C VAL A 21 20.15 12.15 4.51
N TYR A 22 20.33 11.13 3.66
CA TYR A 22 19.42 10.91 2.55
C TYR A 22 18.12 10.43 3.20
N GLY A 23 17.10 11.29 3.21
CA GLY A 23 15.76 10.91 3.63
C GLY A 23 15.23 9.85 2.68
N ALA A 24 15.25 8.59 3.11
CA ALA A 24 14.34 7.61 2.59
C ALA A 24 12.93 8.12 2.92
N GLY A 25 12.12 8.36 1.90
CA GLY A 25 10.70 8.65 2.12
C GLY A 25 10.02 7.40 2.68
N ASP A 26 8.91 7.59 3.41
CA ASP A 26 8.11 6.53 4.03
C ASP A 26 7.96 5.33 3.04
N ALA A 27 7.63 5.56 1.77
CA ALA A 27 7.45 4.53 0.74
C ALA A 27 8.67 3.59 0.48
N ASP A 28 9.91 4.09 0.58
CA ASP A 28 11.12 3.30 0.29
C ASP A 28 11.54 2.38 1.46
N SER A 29 10.92 2.53 2.63
CA SER A 29 11.27 1.82 3.86
C SER A 29 10.34 0.65 4.21
N PHE A 30 9.31 0.39 3.39
CA PHE A 30 8.21 -0.53 3.72
C PHE A 30 8.15 -1.82 2.90
N MET A 31 9.22 -2.26 2.24
CA MET A 31 9.19 -3.53 1.51
C MET A 31 10.39 -4.38 1.90
N VAL A 32 10.19 -5.30 2.84
CA VAL A 32 11.06 -6.47 2.92
C VAL A 32 10.33 -7.60 2.18
N ARG A 33 10.82 -7.92 0.98
CA ARG A 33 10.25 -8.89 0.05
C ARG A 33 11.30 -9.94 -0.26
N ALA A 34 10.91 -11.21 -0.29
CA ALA A 34 11.71 -12.25 -0.92
C ALA A 34 11.39 -12.24 -2.42
N ASP A 35 12.38 -11.89 -3.25
CA ASP A 35 12.18 -11.86 -4.71
C ASP A 35 11.72 -13.22 -5.23
N PRO A 36 10.67 -13.27 -6.08
CA PRO A 36 10.11 -14.53 -6.55
C PRO A 36 11.07 -15.27 -7.49
N ASN A 37 10.98 -16.59 -7.48
CA ASN A 37 11.75 -17.46 -8.34
C ASN A 37 10.97 -17.75 -9.63
N ILE A 38 11.50 -17.36 -10.78
CA ILE A 38 10.88 -17.59 -12.10
C ILE A 38 11.81 -18.46 -12.94
N LEU A 39 11.31 -19.62 -13.38
CA LEU A 39 11.98 -20.50 -14.33
C LEU A 39 11.33 -20.40 -15.71
N ILE A 40 12.09 -19.95 -16.71
CA ILE A 40 11.61 -19.96 -18.10
C ILE A 40 11.93 -21.33 -18.72
N LEU A 41 10.90 -22.08 -19.09
CA LEU A 41 11.02 -23.28 -19.92
C LEU A 41 10.93 -22.87 -21.40
N PHE A 42 12.09 -22.79 -22.04
CA PHE A 42 12.25 -22.29 -23.39
C PHE A 42 12.26 -23.43 -24.42
N ASP A 43 11.29 -23.41 -25.32
CA ASP A 43 11.17 -24.37 -26.42
C ASP A 43 12.32 -24.21 -27.42
N ASN A 44 13.10 -25.29 -27.56
CA ASN A 44 14.18 -25.41 -28.53
C ASN A 44 13.97 -26.60 -29.47
N SER A 45 12.71 -26.93 -29.72
CA SER A 45 12.31 -27.97 -30.67
C SER A 45 12.58 -27.53 -32.11
N GLY A 46 12.58 -28.50 -33.03
CA GLY A 46 12.77 -28.22 -34.44
C GLY A 46 11.69 -27.33 -35.07
N SER A 47 10.46 -27.29 -34.53
CA SER A 47 9.39 -26.40 -35.03
C SER A 47 9.73 -24.93 -34.84
N MET A 48 10.53 -24.60 -33.84
CA MET A 48 10.99 -23.23 -33.58
C MET A 48 11.92 -22.66 -34.69
N ARG A 49 12.34 -23.49 -35.67
CA ARG A 49 12.98 -23.05 -36.93
C ARG A 49 12.00 -22.46 -37.94
N THR A 50 10.71 -22.46 -37.64
CA THR A 50 9.67 -21.91 -38.53
C THR A 50 9.76 -20.40 -38.57
N ILE A 51 9.62 -19.83 -39.76
CA ILE A 51 9.60 -18.39 -39.96
C ILE A 51 8.38 -17.75 -39.29
N ILE A 52 8.49 -16.51 -38.83
CA ILE A 52 7.31 -15.72 -38.47
C ILE A 52 6.53 -15.35 -39.73
N PHE A 53 5.20 -15.44 -39.67
CA PHE A 53 4.36 -15.11 -40.80
C PHE A 53 4.20 -13.60 -40.97
N HIS A 54 4.11 -13.17 -42.23
CA HIS A 54 3.74 -11.81 -42.58
C HIS A 54 2.29 -11.53 -42.16
N SER A 55 1.99 -10.31 -41.71
CA SER A 55 0.65 -9.94 -41.23
C SER A 55 -0.46 -10.04 -42.30
N GLY A 56 -0.09 -9.97 -43.58
CA GLY A 56 -1.01 -10.17 -44.72
C GLY A 56 -1.38 -11.63 -45.00
N TYR A 57 -0.72 -12.60 -44.36
CA TYR A 57 -1.03 -14.03 -44.52
C TYR A 57 -2.11 -14.48 -43.52
N ASN A 58 -3.16 -15.13 -44.02
CA ASN A 58 -4.17 -15.76 -43.19
C ASN A 58 -3.98 -17.29 -43.16
N PRO A 59 -3.52 -17.88 -42.06
CA PRO A 59 -3.25 -19.32 -41.97
C PRO A 59 -4.49 -20.20 -42.11
N SER A 60 -5.70 -19.66 -41.92
CA SER A 60 -6.97 -20.40 -42.08
C SER A 60 -7.41 -20.52 -43.54
N THR A 61 -6.78 -19.79 -44.46
CA THR A 61 -7.08 -19.84 -45.90
C THR A 61 -6.14 -20.79 -46.59
N VAL A 62 -6.66 -21.76 -47.35
CA VAL A 62 -5.83 -22.65 -48.18
C VAL A 62 -5.55 -21.95 -49.52
N TYR A 63 -4.30 -21.57 -49.75
CA TYR A 63 -3.88 -20.87 -50.95
C TYR A 63 -3.45 -21.87 -52.04
N SER A 64 -3.95 -21.65 -53.25
CA SER A 64 -3.54 -22.44 -54.42
C SER A 64 -2.11 -22.10 -54.83
N GLY A 65 -1.28 -23.12 -55.06
CA GLY A 65 0.09 -22.94 -55.54
C GLY A 65 0.82 -24.27 -55.81
N GLY A 66 2.13 -24.19 -55.97
CA GLY A 66 2.99 -25.34 -56.30
C GLY A 66 3.47 -26.16 -55.10
N PHE A 67 3.22 -25.71 -53.87
CA PHE A 67 3.59 -26.39 -52.64
C PHE A 67 2.38 -27.12 -52.06
N ALA A 68 2.61 -28.28 -51.43
CA ALA A 68 1.56 -28.97 -50.69
C ALA A 68 1.22 -28.15 -49.44
N SER A 69 -0.05 -27.76 -49.29
CA SER A 69 -0.49 -26.82 -48.25
C SER A 69 -0.28 -27.33 -46.83
N ASP A 70 -0.30 -28.64 -46.64
CA ASP A 70 -0.15 -29.37 -45.37
C ASP A 70 1.29 -29.79 -45.06
N ALA A 71 2.25 -29.52 -45.95
CA ALA A 71 3.64 -29.90 -45.80
C ALA A 71 4.50 -28.78 -45.19
N ILE A 72 5.53 -29.16 -44.43
CA ILE A 72 6.56 -28.23 -43.94
C ILE A 72 7.81 -28.39 -44.80
N TYR A 73 8.20 -27.33 -45.50
CA TYR A 73 9.38 -27.29 -46.36
C TYR A 73 10.58 -26.73 -45.61
N GLN A 74 11.76 -27.29 -45.88
CA GLN A 74 13.03 -26.77 -45.39
C GLN A 74 13.84 -26.15 -46.53
N VAL A 75 14.48 -25.02 -46.28
CA VAL A 75 15.36 -24.37 -47.26
C VAL A 75 16.78 -24.96 -47.17
N THR A 76 17.24 -25.52 -48.29
CA THR A 76 18.59 -26.07 -48.44
C THR A 76 19.63 -24.97 -48.67
N SER A 77 20.92 -25.30 -48.53
CA SER A 77 22.03 -24.37 -48.78
C SER A 77 22.09 -23.82 -50.21
N SER A 78 21.37 -24.43 -51.16
CA SER A 78 21.26 -23.98 -52.54
C SER A 78 19.97 -23.19 -52.83
N GLY A 79 19.20 -22.79 -51.81
CA GLY A 79 17.97 -22.00 -51.97
C GLY A 79 16.76 -22.81 -52.43
N ASN A 80 16.83 -24.15 -52.41
CA ASN A 80 15.71 -25.01 -52.80
C ASN A 80 14.88 -25.44 -51.59
N TYR A 81 13.57 -25.56 -51.79
CA TYR A 81 12.60 -26.01 -50.80
C TYR A 81 12.44 -27.54 -50.88
N THR A 82 12.67 -28.24 -49.76
CA THR A 82 12.58 -29.70 -49.70
C THR A 82 11.55 -30.17 -48.69
N TYR A 83 10.79 -31.21 -49.05
CA TYR A 83 9.86 -31.93 -48.18
C TYR A 83 9.88 -33.43 -48.55
N ASN A 84 10.05 -34.34 -47.58
CA ASN A 84 10.13 -35.79 -47.80
C ASN A 84 11.07 -36.20 -48.96
N SER A 85 12.27 -35.62 -48.99
CA SER A 85 13.29 -35.83 -50.04
C SER A 85 12.86 -35.40 -51.46
N ARG A 86 11.72 -34.71 -51.61
CA ARG A 86 11.30 -34.06 -52.86
C ARG A 86 11.73 -32.60 -52.84
N THR A 87 12.42 -32.18 -53.88
CA THR A 87 12.85 -30.79 -54.08
C THR A 87 11.88 -30.08 -55.01
N VAL A 88 11.37 -28.92 -54.59
CA VAL A 88 10.59 -28.02 -55.44
C VAL A 88 11.52 -26.91 -55.93
N TYR A 89 11.63 -26.80 -57.26
CA TYR A 89 12.39 -25.74 -57.92
C TYR A 89 11.47 -24.57 -58.23
N LEU A 90 11.88 -23.35 -57.87
CA LEU A 90 11.22 -22.14 -58.33
C LEU A 90 11.33 -22.05 -59.86
N ARG A 91 10.28 -21.59 -60.56
CA ARG A 91 10.33 -21.43 -62.01
C ARG A 91 11.37 -20.37 -62.37
N GLY A 92 12.20 -20.66 -63.37
CA GLY A 92 13.31 -19.79 -63.76
C GLY A 92 12.86 -18.37 -64.10
N GLY A 93 13.20 -17.41 -63.23
CA GLY A 93 12.89 -15.98 -63.39
C GLY A 93 12.51 -15.28 -62.08
N ASP A 94 11.96 -16.00 -61.10
CA ASP A 94 11.57 -15.41 -59.82
C ASP A 94 12.76 -15.37 -58.85
N ALA A 95 13.14 -14.18 -58.38
CA ALA A 95 14.10 -14.04 -57.29
C ALA A 95 13.48 -14.61 -56.00
N ASP A 96 14.18 -15.50 -55.30
CA ASP A 96 13.73 -16.01 -54.00
C ASP A 96 13.69 -14.85 -52.99
N PRO A 97 12.51 -14.38 -52.57
CA PRO A 97 12.43 -13.24 -51.66
C PRO A 97 12.92 -13.60 -50.25
N LEU A 98 13.22 -14.88 -49.99
CA LEU A 98 13.66 -15.43 -48.70
C LEU A 98 15.17 -15.69 -48.64
N SER A 99 15.96 -15.20 -49.61
CA SER A 99 17.40 -15.48 -49.74
C SER A 99 18.25 -14.75 -48.68
N SER A 100 18.16 -15.15 -47.41
CA SER A 100 18.98 -14.61 -46.32
C SER A 100 19.72 -15.71 -45.55
N GLY A 101 20.73 -16.32 -46.18
CA GLY A 101 21.94 -16.90 -45.54
C GLY A 101 21.79 -17.95 -44.41
N THR A 102 20.60 -18.32 -43.98
CA THR A 102 20.35 -19.17 -42.82
C THR A 102 19.83 -20.52 -43.29
N HIS A 103 20.67 -21.53 -43.12
CA HIS A 103 20.37 -22.91 -43.50
C HIS A 103 19.36 -23.53 -42.52
N TYR A 104 18.40 -24.32 -43.02
CA TYR A 104 17.40 -25.09 -42.24
C TYR A 104 16.17 -24.32 -41.67
N VAL A 105 15.83 -23.14 -42.22
CA VAL A 105 14.55 -22.47 -41.90
C VAL A 105 13.37 -23.29 -42.43
N ARG A 106 12.28 -23.36 -41.65
CA ARG A 106 11.04 -24.08 -42.01
C ARG A 106 9.96 -23.12 -42.50
N TYR A 107 9.30 -23.50 -43.59
CA TYR A 107 8.17 -22.77 -44.18
C TYR A 107 6.99 -23.73 -44.40
N PRO A 108 5.80 -23.43 -43.88
CA PRO A 108 4.60 -24.14 -44.27
C PRO A 108 4.32 -23.96 -45.76
N GLY A 109 3.96 -25.04 -46.46
CA GLY A 109 3.70 -24.99 -47.90
C GLY A 109 2.53 -24.08 -48.25
N ASN A 110 1.53 -23.96 -47.38
CA ASN A 110 0.44 -22.99 -47.55
C ASN A 110 0.94 -21.53 -47.51
N TYR A 111 1.91 -21.24 -46.65
CA TYR A 111 2.55 -19.92 -46.57
C TYR A 111 3.39 -19.64 -47.82
N LEU A 112 4.13 -20.64 -48.32
CA LEU A 112 4.84 -20.53 -49.59
C LEU A 112 3.87 -20.31 -50.77
N ASN A 113 2.72 -20.98 -50.78
CA ASN A 113 1.70 -20.76 -51.80
C ASN A 113 1.18 -19.31 -51.78
N TRP A 114 0.98 -18.73 -50.59
CA TRP A 114 0.63 -17.33 -50.45
C TRP A 114 1.73 -16.41 -50.97
N ILE A 115 2.98 -16.58 -50.51
CA ILE A 115 4.13 -15.75 -50.92
C ILE A 115 4.29 -15.72 -52.45
N PHE A 116 4.28 -16.89 -53.09
CA PHE A 116 4.65 -17.00 -54.50
C PHE A 116 3.49 -16.78 -55.48
N TRP A 117 2.23 -17.03 -55.08
CA TRP A 117 1.08 -16.94 -56.01
C TRP A 117 0.02 -15.91 -55.62
N GLN A 118 0.06 -15.35 -54.41
CA GLN A 118 -1.02 -14.50 -53.90
C GLN A 118 -0.52 -13.14 -53.41
N ALA A 119 0.67 -13.08 -52.80
CA ALA A 119 1.24 -11.87 -52.23
C ALA A 119 1.62 -10.85 -53.31
N THR A 120 1.28 -9.59 -53.03
CA THR A 120 1.66 -8.42 -53.85
C THR A 120 3.18 -8.21 -53.85
N ALA A 121 3.67 -7.33 -54.74
CA ALA A 121 5.10 -7.01 -54.78
C ALA A 121 5.54 -6.31 -53.49
N GLU A 122 4.68 -5.46 -52.94
CA GLU A 122 4.88 -4.75 -51.68
C GLU A 122 4.96 -5.73 -50.50
N GLU A 123 4.02 -6.66 -50.36
CA GLU A 123 4.03 -7.66 -49.27
C GLU A 123 5.25 -8.59 -49.34
N ARG A 124 5.70 -8.95 -50.54
CA ARG A 124 6.94 -9.74 -50.71
C ARG A 124 8.19 -8.98 -50.30
N SER A 125 8.18 -7.65 -50.37
CA SER A 125 9.31 -6.81 -49.96
C SER A 125 9.42 -6.63 -48.45
N SER A 126 8.36 -6.94 -47.69
CA SER A 126 8.26 -6.79 -46.24
C SER A 126 8.21 -8.12 -45.48
N LEU A 127 8.57 -9.24 -46.12
CA LEU A 127 8.53 -10.55 -45.47
C LEU A 127 9.45 -10.61 -44.23
N PRO A 128 8.99 -11.21 -43.12
CA PRO A 128 9.84 -11.44 -41.96
C PRO A 128 11.03 -12.35 -42.31
N THR A 129 12.21 -12.04 -41.76
CA THR A 129 13.44 -12.82 -41.94
C THR A 129 13.85 -13.61 -40.70
N SER A 130 13.14 -13.43 -39.59
CA SER A 130 13.43 -14.10 -38.32
C SER A 130 12.55 -15.32 -38.09
N THR A 131 13.16 -16.37 -37.54
CA THR A 131 12.49 -17.56 -37.04
C THR A 131 11.85 -17.34 -35.68
N ARG A 132 10.94 -18.22 -35.28
CA ARG A 132 10.30 -18.19 -33.95
C ARG A 132 11.33 -18.18 -32.82
N ILE A 133 12.36 -19.02 -32.87
CA ILE A 133 13.39 -19.03 -31.82
C ILE A 133 14.17 -17.72 -31.74
N GLU A 134 14.47 -17.07 -32.87
CA GLU A 134 15.20 -15.80 -32.89
C GLU A 134 14.36 -14.68 -32.27
N VAL A 135 13.07 -14.64 -32.59
CA VAL A 135 12.12 -13.69 -31.98
C VAL A 135 11.99 -13.95 -30.48
N ALA A 136 11.82 -15.20 -30.07
CA ALA A 136 11.68 -15.53 -28.65
C ALA A 136 12.94 -15.19 -27.86
N LYS A 137 14.14 -15.45 -28.40
CA LYS A 137 15.42 -15.03 -27.80
C LYS A 137 15.52 -13.51 -27.67
N GLN A 138 15.11 -12.77 -28.70
CA GLN A 138 15.15 -11.31 -28.68
C GLN A 138 14.23 -10.75 -27.58
N VAL A 139 12.99 -11.22 -27.51
CA VAL A 139 12.01 -10.78 -26.50
C VAL A 139 12.51 -11.10 -25.09
N ILE A 140 12.95 -12.33 -24.83
CA ILE A 140 13.46 -12.74 -23.51
C ILE A 140 14.75 -11.98 -23.16
N THR A 141 15.61 -11.68 -24.13
CA THR A 141 16.81 -10.85 -23.89
C THR A 141 16.42 -9.43 -23.47
N SER A 142 15.44 -8.81 -24.15
CA SER A 142 14.93 -7.51 -23.75
C SER A 142 14.38 -7.55 -22.33
N TYR A 143 13.63 -8.60 -22.00
CA TYR A 143 13.11 -8.82 -20.65
C TYR A 143 14.21 -8.99 -19.60
N ILE A 144 15.21 -9.87 -19.80
CA ILE A 144 16.32 -10.04 -18.85
C ILE A 144 17.02 -8.71 -18.57
N ASN A 145 17.15 -7.86 -19.59
CA ASN A 145 17.75 -6.54 -19.43
C ASN A 145 16.88 -5.59 -18.60
N SER A 146 15.57 -5.53 -18.84
CA SER A 146 14.64 -4.64 -18.13
C SER A 146 14.20 -5.13 -16.76
N ALA A 147 14.25 -6.44 -16.49
CA ALA A 147 13.78 -7.04 -15.25
C ALA A 147 14.60 -6.60 -14.02
N SER A 148 13.89 -6.22 -12.95
CA SER A 148 14.38 -6.05 -11.59
C SER A 148 13.47 -6.80 -10.63
N ASP A 149 13.91 -7.00 -9.38
CA ASP A 149 13.06 -7.50 -8.29
C ASP A 149 12.44 -8.88 -8.56
N VAL A 150 13.17 -9.74 -9.28
CA VAL A 150 12.84 -11.14 -9.52
C VAL A 150 14.12 -11.94 -9.65
N ARG A 151 14.04 -13.24 -9.43
CA ARG A 151 15.13 -14.19 -9.66
C ARG A 151 14.79 -15.02 -10.90
N LEU A 152 15.69 -15.06 -11.88
CA LEU A 152 15.43 -15.75 -13.15
C LEU A 152 16.35 -16.94 -13.37
N GLY A 153 15.77 -18.04 -13.82
CA GLY A 153 16.45 -19.22 -14.33
C GLY A 153 15.99 -19.55 -15.74
N LEU A 154 16.79 -20.37 -16.43
CA LEU A 154 16.50 -20.81 -17.79
C LEU A 154 16.62 -22.32 -17.89
N MET A 155 15.61 -22.91 -18.50
CA MET A 155 15.48 -24.33 -18.81
C MET A 155 15.18 -24.50 -20.29
N ARG A 156 15.62 -25.62 -20.87
CA ARG A 156 15.31 -26.01 -22.26
C ARG A 156 15.08 -27.51 -22.35
N PHE A 157 14.62 -27.99 -23.51
CA PHE A 157 14.55 -29.42 -23.80
C PHE A 157 15.94 -30.02 -24.09
N ASN A 158 16.10 -31.31 -23.81
CA ASN A 158 17.34 -32.03 -24.05
C ASN A 158 17.62 -32.27 -25.54
N TYR A 159 18.91 -32.26 -25.91
CA TYR A 159 19.34 -32.55 -27.29
C TYR A 159 19.34 -34.04 -27.64
N ASP A 160 19.17 -34.92 -26.66
CA ASP A 160 19.08 -36.36 -26.91
C ASP A 160 17.64 -36.71 -27.32
N ALA A 161 17.47 -37.16 -28.56
CA ALA A 161 16.18 -37.55 -29.12
C ALA A 161 15.50 -38.72 -28.37
N TYR A 162 16.22 -39.42 -27.49
CA TYR A 162 15.69 -40.50 -26.66
C TYR A 162 15.38 -40.08 -25.22
N ASP A 163 15.83 -38.91 -24.78
CA ASP A 163 15.69 -38.40 -23.42
C ASP A 163 14.64 -37.27 -23.39
N GLY A 164 13.37 -37.66 -23.34
CA GLY A 164 12.21 -36.77 -23.47
C GLY A 164 11.93 -35.90 -22.25
N GLY A 165 12.91 -35.19 -21.74
CA GLY A 165 12.79 -34.22 -20.63
C GLY A 165 13.58 -32.94 -20.88
N GLY A 166 13.71 -32.11 -19.85
CA GLY A 166 14.42 -30.84 -19.94
C GLY A 166 15.68 -30.79 -19.09
N THR A 167 16.48 -29.73 -19.27
CA THR A 167 17.65 -29.44 -18.44
C THR A 167 17.70 -27.97 -18.08
N ILE A 168 18.03 -27.70 -16.81
CA ILE A 168 18.37 -26.36 -16.34
C ILE A 168 19.69 -25.95 -16.98
N VAL A 169 19.70 -24.86 -17.73
CA VAL A 169 20.92 -24.29 -18.36
C VAL A 169 21.45 -23.09 -17.59
N SER A 170 20.60 -22.42 -16.83
CA SER A 170 20.96 -21.40 -15.85
C SER A 170 20.07 -21.57 -14.63
N ALA A 171 20.68 -21.78 -13.46
CA ALA A 171 19.95 -21.89 -12.19
C ALA A 171 19.31 -20.54 -11.86
N ILE A 172 18.12 -20.54 -11.23
CA ILE A 172 17.47 -19.32 -10.76
C ILE A 172 18.39 -18.58 -9.80
N ASP A 173 18.68 -17.32 -10.11
CA ASP A 173 19.53 -16.46 -9.30
C ASP A 173 19.16 -14.97 -9.47
N ASP A 174 19.72 -14.15 -8.59
CA ASP A 174 19.49 -12.71 -8.55
C ASP A 174 20.07 -12.03 -9.81
N LEU A 175 19.32 -11.08 -10.36
CA LEU A 175 19.63 -10.41 -11.63
C LEU A 175 20.73 -9.35 -11.56
N THR A 176 21.88 -9.72 -10.98
CA THR A 176 23.10 -8.92 -11.04
C THR A 176 23.57 -8.70 -12.48
N ALA A 177 24.31 -7.61 -12.74
CA ALA A 177 24.80 -7.32 -14.10
C ALA A 177 25.64 -8.47 -14.70
N SER A 178 26.44 -9.16 -13.88
CA SER A 178 27.19 -10.35 -14.29
C SER A 178 26.27 -11.53 -14.60
N TYR A 179 25.26 -11.76 -13.76
CA TYR A 179 24.34 -12.88 -13.96
C TYR A 179 23.46 -12.68 -15.20
N LYS A 180 22.91 -11.47 -15.42
CA LYS A 180 22.18 -11.10 -16.65
C LYS A 180 22.99 -11.42 -17.90
N THR A 181 24.27 -11.05 -17.92
CA THR A 181 25.18 -11.34 -19.05
C THR A 181 25.32 -12.85 -19.27
N SER A 182 25.52 -13.62 -18.21
CA SER A 182 25.66 -15.08 -18.30
C SER A 182 24.37 -15.77 -18.75
N LEU A 183 23.20 -15.30 -18.28
CA LEU A 183 21.89 -15.81 -18.62
C LEU A 183 21.56 -15.55 -20.10
N ILE A 184 21.84 -14.35 -20.60
CA ILE A 184 21.69 -13.99 -22.02
C ILE A 184 22.61 -14.84 -22.90
N ASN A 185 23.86 -15.09 -22.46
CA ASN A 185 24.76 -15.98 -23.20
C ASN A 185 24.24 -17.42 -23.27
N SER A 186 23.70 -17.94 -22.16
CA SER A 186 23.06 -19.26 -22.13
C SER A 186 21.85 -19.33 -23.07
N LEU A 187 20.98 -18.31 -23.06
CA LEU A 187 19.83 -18.20 -23.96
C LEU A 187 20.26 -18.19 -25.43
N ASN A 188 21.25 -17.37 -25.78
CA ASN A 188 21.74 -17.25 -27.14
C ASN A 188 22.37 -18.56 -27.66
N ALA A 189 22.96 -19.37 -26.78
CA ALA A 189 23.55 -20.67 -27.13
C ALA A 189 22.53 -21.79 -27.40
N ILE A 190 21.23 -21.57 -27.16
CA ILE A 190 20.19 -22.59 -27.39
C ILE A 190 19.92 -22.76 -28.90
N ALA A 191 20.02 -23.99 -29.41
CA ALA A 191 19.76 -24.34 -30.80
C ALA A 191 18.40 -25.07 -30.95
N PRO A 192 17.63 -24.80 -32.02
CA PRO A 192 16.29 -25.37 -32.25
C PRO A 192 16.37 -26.76 -32.92
N ASP A 193 16.93 -27.75 -32.22
CA ASP A 193 17.25 -29.07 -32.79
C ASP A 193 16.75 -30.25 -31.94
N THR A 194 15.61 -30.09 -31.27
CA THR A 194 15.06 -31.10 -30.35
C THR A 194 13.60 -31.48 -30.66
N ASN A 195 13.04 -32.41 -29.88
CA ASN A 195 11.59 -32.67 -29.82
C ASN A 195 10.91 -31.70 -28.83
N THR A 196 9.62 -31.90 -28.53
CA THR A 196 8.83 -31.02 -27.64
C THR A 196 8.34 -31.78 -26.40
N PRO A 197 9.24 -32.21 -25.48
CA PRO A 197 8.87 -33.00 -24.29
C PRO A 197 8.38 -32.14 -23.11
N LEU A 198 7.17 -31.59 -23.22
CA LEU A 198 6.65 -30.62 -22.25
C LEU A 198 6.44 -31.23 -20.86
N ALA A 199 5.76 -32.37 -20.73
CA ALA A 199 5.43 -32.98 -19.44
C ALA A 199 6.69 -33.48 -18.73
N GLY A 200 7.60 -34.14 -19.45
CA GLY A 200 8.90 -34.54 -18.92
C GLY A 200 9.72 -33.35 -18.41
N SER A 201 9.70 -32.24 -19.13
CA SER A 201 10.41 -31.02 -18.74
C SER A 201 9.80 -30.34 -17.53
N LEU A 202 8.47 -30.23 -17.46
CA LEU A 202 7.79 -29.63 -16.30
C LEU A 202 8.01 -30.47 -15.03
N SER A 203 8.03 -31.80 -15.15
CA SER A 203 8.38 -32.67 -14.01
C SER A 203 9.82 -32.49 -13.52
N GLU A 204 10.76 -32.20 -14.41
CA GLU A 204 12.14 -31.91 -14.02
C GLU A 204 12.26 -30.53 -13.37
N ALA A 205 11.45 -29.54 -13.77
CA ALA A 205 11.34 -28.26 -13.09
C ALA A 205 10.87 -28.43 -11.63
N TRP A 206 9.88 -29.28 -11.38
CA TRP A 206 9.45 -29.62 -10.02
C TRP A 206 10.60 -30.19 -9.17
N ARG A 207 11.37 -31.13 -9.73
CA ARG A 207 12.55 -31.70 -9.05
C ARG A 207 13.62 -30.64 -8.77
N TYR A 208 13.80 -29.69 -9.67
CA TYR A 208 14.68 -28.56 -9.47
C TYR A 208 14.24 -27.68 -8.28
N PHE A 209 12.95 -27.32 -8.22
CA PHE A 209 12.40 -26.57 -7.08
C PHE A 209 12.52 -27.31 -5.75
N ARG A 210 12.42 -28.64 -5.76
CA ARG A 210 12.60 -29.47 -4.57
C ARG A 210 14.05 -29.67 -4.14
N GLY A 211 15.00 -29.58 -5.08
CA GLY A 211 16.38 -30.02 -4.86
C GLY A 211 16.54 -31.54 -4.88
N ASP A 212 15.66 -32.24 -5.61
CA ASP A 212 15.72 -33.69 -5.76
C ASP A 212 16.86 -34.11 -6.72
N SER A 213 17.11 -35.42 -6.86
CA SER A 213 18.06 -35.93 -7.85
C SER A 213 17.64 -35.57 -9.28
N LYS A 214 18.59 -35.27 -10.15
CA LYS A 214 18.34 -35.03 -11.58
C LYS A 214 17.83 -36.31 -12.22
N CYS A 215 16.74 -36.21 -12.96
CA CYS A 215 16.31 -37.31 -13.80
C CYS A 215 16.90 -37.19 -15.21
N TYR A 216 17.09 -35.95 -15.66
CA TYR A 216 17.47 -35.60 -17.01
C TYR A 216 18.73 -34.71 -16.99
N GLY A 217 19.55 -34.75 -18.04
CA GLY A 217 20.68 -33.80 -18.18
C GLY A 217 21.87 -33.98 -17.23
N GLY A 218 22.05 -35.16 -16.61
CA GLY A 218 23.26 -35.50 -15.83
C GLY A 218 23.00 -36.36 -14.59
N SER A 219 23.97 -36.41 -13.67
CA SER A 219 23.84 -37.09 -12.37
C SER A 219 24.01 -36.09 -11.21
N GLY A 220 23.50 -36.44 -10.03
CA GLY A 220 23.55 -35.61 -8.81
C GLY A 220 22.20 -35.01 -8.43
N ASN A 221 22.17 -34.17 -7.40
CA ASN A 221 20.96 -33.47 -6.93
C ASN A 221 20.96 -32.02 -7.38
N TYR A 222 19.77 -31.47 -7.56
CA TYR A 222 19.60 -30.03 -7.69
C TYR A 222 19.80 -29.33 -6.36
N GLN A 223 20.26 -28.09 -6.43
CA GLN A 223 20.11 -27.14 -5.34
C GLN A 223 18.77 -26.42 -5.56
N SER A 224 17.86 -26.55 -4.60
CA SER A 224 16.59 -25.82 -4.64
C SER A 224 16.85 -24.32 -4.69
N PRO A 225 16.16 -23.57 -5.59
CA PRO A 225 16.23 -22.12 -5.62
C PRO A 225 15.40 -21.46 -4.51
N ILE A 226 14.55 -22.22 -3.80
CA ILE A 226 13.66 -21.73 -2.76
C ILE A 226 14.46 -21.46 -1.49
N GLN A 227 14.59 -20.19 -1.13
CA GLN A 227 15.40 -19.70 -0.01
C GLN A 227 14.59 -19.48 1.26
N TYR A 228 13.32 -19.05 1.14
CA TYR A 228 12.51 -18.58 2.27
C TYR A 228 11.05 -19.07 2.20
N GLU A 229 10.37 -19.25 3.34
CA GLU A 229 9.00 -19.81 3.37
C GLU A 229 7.97 -18.99 2.59
N CYS A 230 8.12 -17.65 2.57
CA CYS A 230 7.22 -16.71 1.89
C CYS A 230 7.59 -16.48 0.41
N GLN A 231 8.71 -17.04 -0.09
CA GLN A 231 9.18 -16.84 -1.46
C GLN A 231 8.30 -17.62 -2.46
N LYS A 232 7.68 -16.91 -3.39
CA LYS A 232 6.82 -17.50 -4.43
C LYS A 232 7.63 -18.04 -5.61
N ASN A 233 7.11 -19.09 -6.26
CA ASN A 233 7.83 -19.88 -7.26
C ASN A 233 6.99 -20.09 -8.51
N PHE A 234 7.59 -19.91 -9.69
CA PHE A 234 6.88 -19.83 -10.96
C PHE A 234 7.64 -20.56 -12.07
N VAL A 235 6.90 -21.20 -12.98
CA VAL A 235 7.39 -21.71 -14.26
C VAL A 235 6.63 -21.02 -15.39
N VAL A 236 7.34 -20.48 -16.37
CA VAL A 236 6.76 -19.90 -17.59
C VAL A 236 7.18 -20.74 -18.79
N ILE A 237 6.23 -21.43 -19.40
CA ILE A 237 6.44 -22.26 -20.59
C ILE A 237 6.21 -21.41 -21.83
N ILE A 238 7.20 -21.31 -22.71
CA ILE A 238 7.08 -20.63 -24.00
C ILE A 238 7.32 -21.68 -25.09
N THR A 239 6.29 -22.03 -25.86
CA THR A 239 6.33 -23.13 -26.84
C THR A 239 5.51 -22.86 -28.08
N ASP A 240 5.95 -23.37 -29.24
CA ASP A 240 5.28 -23.20 -30.53
C ASP A 240 4.57 -24.44 -31.06
N GLY A 241 4.48 -25.49 -30.23
CA GLY A 241 3.93 -26.78 -30.63
C GLY A 241 3.38 -27.59 -29.48
N GLU A 242 2.52 -28.55 -29.84
CA GLU A 242 2.00 -29.54 -28.90
C GLU A 242 3.09 -30.57 -28.53
N PRO A 243 2.97 -31.25 -27.37
CA PRO A 243 4.03 -32.14 -26.92
C PRO A 243 4.29 -33.29 -27.91
N TRP A 244 5.56 -33.52 -28.23
CA TRP A 244 6.01 -34.54 -29.18
C TRP A 244 7.24 -35.28 -28.66
N ALA A 245 7.23 -36.61 -28.76
CA ALA A 245 8.24 -37.50 -28.16
C ALA A 245 8.46 -37.21 -26.66
N ASP A 246 7.36 -36.94 -25.96
CA ASP A 246 7.31 -36.60 -24.54
C ASP A 246 7.43 -37.86 -23.68
N ARG A 247 8.67 -38.29 -23.46
CA ARG A 247 8.98 -39.54 -22.76
C ARG A 247 9.22 -39.29 -21.28
N MET A 248 8.20 -39.50 -20.46
CA MET A 248 8.37 -39.45 -19.02
C MET A 248 8.82 -40.79 -18.45
N SER A 249 10.05 -40.88 -17.95
CA SER A 249 10.52 -42.06 -17.23
C SER A 249 9.63 -42.37 -16.02
N LYS A 250 9.25 -43.64 -15.85
CA LYS A 250 8.38 -44.09 -14.74
C LYS A 250 8.99 -43.81 -13.37
N SER A 251 10.32 -43.70 -13.25
CA SER A 251 11.00 -43.38 -11.99
C SER A 251 11.00 -41.90 -11.64
N CYS A 252 10.57 -41.02 -12.56
CA CYS A 252 10.84 -39.58 -12.44
C CYS A 252 9.67 -38.68 -12.12
N ALA A 253 8.44 -39.20 -12.26
CA ALA A 253 7.21 -38.48 -11.96
C ALA A 253 6.12 -39.42 -11.38
N THR A 254 6.52 -40.50 -10.69
CA THR A 254 5.60 -41.59 -10.28
C THR A 254 4.37 -41.12 -9.52
N SER A 255 4.49 -40.07 -8.69
CA SER A 255 3.38 -39.49 -7.91
C SER A 255 2.58 -38.42 -8.68
N MET A 256 3.11 -37.91 -9.79
CA MET A 256 2.50 -36.84 -10.59
C MET A 256 1.68 -37.36 -11.77
N LYS A 257 1.81 -38.65 -12.13
CA LYS A 257 1.07 -39.32 -13.22
C LYS A 257 -0.31 -39.87 -12.81
N ALA A 258 -0.89 -39.36 -11.74
CA ALA A 258 -2.28 -39.68 -11.41
C ALA A 258 -3.16 -38.58 -12.02
N ASN A 259 -4.39 -38.92 -12.37
CA ASN A 259 -5.40 -37.92 -12.74
C ASN A 259 -5.73 -37.11 -11.48
N TRP A 260 -5.15 -35.92 -11.39
CA TRP A 260 -5.19 -35.06 -10.22
C TRP A 260 -6.26 -33.98 -10.32
N ASP A 261 -6.63 -33.59 -11.53
CA ASP A 261 -7.62 -32.55 -11.78
C ASP A 261 -9.06 -33.08 -11.90
N GLY A 262 -9.23 -34.41 -12.00
CA GLY A 262 -10.52 -35.09 -11.99
C GLY A 262 -11.29 -34.98 -13.29
N ASP A 263 -10.65 -34.56 -14.38
CA ASP A 263 -11.25 -34.62 -15.71
C ASP A 263 -11.39 -36.10 -16.15
N SER A 264 -12.24 -36.41 -17.12
CA SER A 264 -12.42 -37.80 -17.59
C SER A 264 -11.76 -37.99 -18.94
N GLU A 265 -10.46 -37.71 -19.02
CA GLU A 265 -9.62 -38.14 -20.14
C GLU A 265 -9.64 -39.69 -20.24
N VAL A 266 -10.01 -40.20 -21.42
CA VAL A 266 -10.30 -41.61 -21.72
C VAL A 266 -9.09 -42.50 -21.47
N GLU A 267 -9.25 -43.49 -20.58
CA GLU A 267 -8.36 -44.64 -20.30
C GLU A 267 -6.84 -44.39 -20.48
N GLU A 268 -6.20 -43.96 -19.39
CA GLU A 268 -4.84 -44.33 -19.02
C GLU A 268 -4.56 -45.81 -19.39
N PRO A 269 -3.76 -46.14 -20.42
CA PRO A 269 -3.35 -47.52 -20.61
C PRO A 269 -2.40 -47.82 -19.45
N ALA A 270 -2.88 -48.59 -18.47
CA ALA A 270 -2.10 -49.05 -17.30
C ALA A 270 -0.81 -49.83 -17.67
N ASN A 271 -0.50 -49.97 -18.97
CA ASN A 271 0.66 -50.66 -19.50
C ASN A 271 1.02 -50.15 -20.91
N ASP A 272 1.32 -48.86 -21.09
CA ASP A 272 2.03 -48.44 -22.32
C ASP A 272 3.52 -48.78 -22.21
N SER A 273 3.89 -49.97 -22.71
CA SER A 273 5.29 -50.34 -22.96
C SER A 273 5.98 -49.48 -24.04
N ASN A 274 5.22 -48.62 -24.74
CA ASN A 274 5.63 -47.71 -25.78
C ASN A 274 5.68 -46.26 -25.22
N HIS A 275 6.66 -45.97 -24.36
CA HIS A 275 7.08 -44.69 -23.76
C HIS A 275 7.08 -43.37 -24.62
N TRP A 276 6.41 -43.29 -25.77
CA TRP A 276 6.51 -42.22 -26.77
C TRP A 276 5.40 -41.18 -26.62
N TYR A 277 4.39 -41.41 -25.75
CA TYR A 277 3.18 -40.60 -25.63
C TYR A 277 2.78 -40.32 -24.16
N SER A 278 3.48 -39.41 -23.46
CA SER A 278 3.12 -38.98 -22.09
C SER A 278 2.54 -37.55 -22.03
N TYR A 279 2.04 -37.05 -23.17
CA TYR A 279 1.67 -35.64 -23.35
C TYR A 279 0.42 -35.20 -22.58
N ARG A 280 -0.38 -36.15 -22.06
CA ARG A 280 -1.65 -35.90 -21.34
C ARG A 280 -1.50 -35.61 -19.84
N TYR A 281 -0.28 -35.59 -19.31
CA TYR A 281 -0.04 -35.32 -17.88
C TYR A 281 0.47 -33.89 -17.62
N LEU A 282 0.58 -33.05 -18.65
CA LEU A 282 1.24 -31.74 -18.49
C LEU A 282 0.49 -30.85 -17.49
N ASP A 283 -0.83 -30.86 -17.60
CA ASP A 283 -1.82 -30.21 -16.75
C ASP A 283 -1.97 -30.88 -15.38
N ASP A 284 -1.97 -32.21 -15.30
CA ASP A 284 -1.89 -32.95 -14.02
C ASP A 284 -0.63 -32.59 -13.21
N ILE A 285 0.52 -32.48 -13.90
CA ILE A 285 1.80 -32.09 -13.30
C ILE A 285 1.70 -30.65 -12.77
N ALA A 286 1.12 -29.74 -13.54
CA ALA A 286 0.91 -28.35 -13.10
C ALA A 286 -0.01 -28.28 -11.87
N TYR A 287 -1.11 -29.05 -11.86
CA TYR A 287 -1.98 -29.20 -10.69
C TYR A 287 -1.19 -29.71 -9.47
N TYR A 288 -0.39 -30.76 -9.66
CA TYR A 288 0.38 -31.35 -8.57
C TYR A 288 1.38 -30.35 -7.99
N MET A 289 2.11 -29.64 -8.85
CA MET A 289 3.11 -28.63 -8.48
C MET A 289 2.51 -27.46 -7.68
N TYR A 290 1.26 -27.10 -7.96
CA TYR A 290 0.55 -26.08 -7.21
C TYR A 290 0.03 -26.57 -5.85
N ASN A 291 -0.47 -27.82 -5.78
CA ASN A 291 -1.13 -28.34 -4.59
C ASN A 291 -0.20 -29.06 -3.60
N HIS A 292 1.08 -29.19 -3.92
CA HIS A 292 2.06 -29.85 -3.07
C HIS A 292 3.18 -28.91 -2.66
N ASP A 293 3.79 -29.24 -1.53
CA ASP A 293 4.91 -28.49 -0.99
C ASP A 293 6.24 -28.92 -1.63
N ALA A 294 6.91 -27.98 -2.31
CA ALA A 294 8.24 -28.20 -2.86
C ALA A 294 9.36 -28.20 -1.81
N ARG A 295 9.13 -27.66 -0.60
CA ARG A 295 10.21 -27.42 0.36
C ARG A 295 9.80 -27.67 1.81
N SER A 296 9.50 -28.94 2.12
CA SER A 296 9.09 -29.44 3.45
C SER A 296 9.98 -29.12 4.67
N ASN A 297 11.16 -28.53 4.48
CA ASN A 297 12.02 -28.05 5.56
C ASN A 297 11.81 -26.56 5.89
N LEU A 298 10.90 -25.87 5.21
CA LEU A 298 10.43 -24.52 5.48
C LEU A 298 8.97 -24.59 5.95
N ASP A 299 8.51 -23.58 6.68
CA ASP A 299 7.13 -23.55 7.16
C ASP A 299 6.15 -23.25 6.01
N GLY A 300 4.93 -23.75 6.12
CA GLY A 300 3.88 -23.55 5.12
C GLY A 300 3.99 -24.49 3.91
N THR A 301 3.54 -24.04 2.74
CA THR A 301 3.53 -24.82 1.50
C THR A 301 4.19 -23.99 0.41
N GLN A 302 5.33 -24.43 -0.11
CA GLN A 302 6.04 -23.78 -1.20
C GLN A 302 5.54 -24.35 -2.53
N ASN A 303 4.38 -23.85 -2.97
CA ASN A 303 3.79 -24.21 -4.25
C ASN A 303 4.53 -23.59 -5.45
N VAL A 304 4.35 -24.18 -6.63
CA VAL A 304 4.91 -23.69 -7.90
C VAL A 304 3.78 -23.45 -8.91
N TYR A 305 3.64 -22.20 -9.33
CA TYR A 305 2.64 -21.77 -10.32
C TYR A 305 3.14 -22.01 -11.75
N THR A 306 2.24 -22.34 -12.67
CA THR A 306 2.62 -22.64 -14.07
C THR A 306 1.87 -21.76 -15.06
N TYR A 307 2.61 -21.05 -15.91
CA TYR A 307 2.12 -20.18 -16.98
C TYR A 307 2.47 -20.79 -18.33
N THR A 308 1.61 -20.59 -19.32
CA THR A 308 1.85 -21.10 -20.67
C THR A 308 1.65 -19.99 -21.70
N ILE A 309 2.62 -19.84 -22.60
CA ILE A 309 2.58 -18.95 -23.75
C ILE A 309 2.64 -19.80 -25.01
N GLY A 310 1.49 -19.92 -25.69
CA GLY A 310 1.39 -20.54 -27.00
C GLY A 310 1.88 -19.58 -28.08
N PHE A 311 3.12 -19.77 -28.54
CA PHE A 311 3.70 -18.94 -29.59
C PHE A 311 3.31 -19.48 -30.96
N THR A 312 2.44 -18.78 -31.67
CA THR A 312 1.83 -19.12 -32.97
C THR A 312 1.04 -20.44 -32.95
N VAL A 313 0.57 -20.84 -31.76
CA VAL A 313 -0.22 -22.04 -31.51
C VAL A 313 -1.28 -21.75 -30.46
N GLN A 314 -2.48 -22.28 -30.69
CA GLN A 314 -3.55 -22.34 -29.69
C GLN A 314 -3.73 -23.80 -29.30
N SER A 315 -3.72 -24.12 -28.01
CA SER A 315 -3.81 -25.50 -27.51
C SER A 315 -4.61 -25.54 -26.21
N GLN A 316 -5.63 -26.39 -26.19
CA GLN A 316 -6.47 -26.62 -25.01
C GLN A 316 -5.63 -27.16 -23.85
N LEU A 317 -4.71 -28.09 -24.12
CA LEU A 317 -3.80 -28.63 -23.12
C LEU A 317 -2.97 -27.55 -22.42
N LEU A 318 -2.46 -26.56 -23.17
CA LEU A 318 -1.70 -25.44 -22.57
C LEU A 318 -2.60 -24.54 -21.71
N GLN A 319 -3.86 -24.37 -22.12
CA GLN A 319 -4.84 -23.63 -21.34
C GLN A 319 -5.18 -24.33 -20.02
N ASP A 320 -5.43 -25.64 -20.09
CA ASP A 320 -5.73 -26.46 -18.92
C ASP A 320 -4.52 -26.53 -17.99
N THR A 321 -3.31 -26.64 -18.54
CA THR A 321 -2.05 -26.58 -17.79
C THR A 321 -1.90 -25.28 -17.00
N ALA A 322 -2.14 -24.12 -17.62
CA ALA A 322 -2.06 -22.85 -16.91
C ALA A 322 -3.16 -22.72 -15.85
N THR A 323 -4.38 -23.15 -16.17
CA THR A 323 -5.53 -23.10 -15.26
C THR A 323 -5.28 -23.95 -14.01
N ASN A 324 -4.88 -25.22 -14.20
CA ASN A 324 -4.55 -26.15 -13.14
C ASN A 324 -3.29 -25.73 -12.36
N GLY A 325 -2.34 -25.08 -13.02
CA GLY A 325 -1.17 -24.46 -12.40
C GLY A 325 -1.41 -23.07 -11.79
N HIS A 326 -2.64 -22.57 -11.77
CA HIS A 326 -3.04 -21.24 -11.29
C HIS A 326 -2.27 -20.06 -11.93
N GLY A 327 -1.76 -20.23 -13.15
CA GLY A 327 -1.15 -19.19 -13.96
C GLY A 327 -2.06 -18.69 -15.09
N LEU A 328 -1.50 -17.92 -16.01
CA LEU A 328 -2.19 -17.42 -17.20
C LEU A 328 -1.84 -18.24 -18.44
N TYR A 329 -2.85 -18.46 -19.29
CA TYR A 329 -2.66 -18.93 -20.66
C TYR A 329 -2.69 -17.74 -21.62
N LEU A 330 -1.60 -17.54 -22.34
CA LEU A 330 -1.42 -16.44 -23.27
C LEU A 330 -1.02 -16.96 -24.65
N THR A 331 -1.32 -16.19 -25.68
CA THR A 331 -0.99 -16.54 -27.07
C THR A 331 -0.32 -15.38 -27.77
N SER A 332 0.57 -15.66 -28.72
CA SER A 332 1.24 -14.61 -29.50
C SER A 332 1.58 -15.10 -30.90
N ASP A 333 1.51 -14.24 -31.92
CA ASP A 333 1.85 -14.62 -33.30
C ASP A 333 3.12 -13.94 -33.83
N ASN A 334 3.64 -12.96 -33.09
CA ASN A 334 4.80 -12.16 -33.48
C ASN A 334 5.58 -11.63 -32.26
N ALA A 335 6.69 -10.93 -32.51
CA ALA A 335 7.57 -10.39 -31.48
C ALA A 335 6.88 -9.44 -30.49
N SER A 336 6.01 -8.55 -31.00
CA SER A 336 5.33 -7.56 -30.15
C SER A 336 4.30 -8.22 -29.24
N GLN A 337 3.55 -9.19 -29.76
CA GLN A 337 2.58 -9.94 -28.97
C GLN A 337 3.26 -10.88 -27.98
N LEU A 338 4.40 -11.47 -28.34
CA LEU A 338 5.16 -12.31 -27.41
C LEU A 338 5.75 -11.47 -26.26
N ALA A 339 6.20 -10.24 -26.55
CA ALA A 339 6.61 -9.30 -25.51
C ALA A 339 5.44 -8.94 -24.59
N ALA A 340 4.29 -8.54 -25.14
CA ALA A 340 3.10 -8.22 -24.35
C ALA A 340 2.59 -9.41 -23.51
N ALA A 341 2.63 -10.63 -24.06
CA ALA A 341 2.28 -11.84 -23.33
C ALA A 341 3.25 -12.11 -22.18
N LEU A 342 4.56 -11.97 -22.40
CA LEU A 342 5.54 -12.13 -21.32
C LEU A 342 5.35 -11.06 -20.25
N ASP A 343 5.14 -9.79 -20.63
CA ASP A 343 4.86 -8.69 -19.70
C ASP A 343 3.59 -8.95 -18.87
N SER A 344 2.52 -9.44 -19.50
CA SER A 344 1.27 -9.79 -18.81
C SER A 344 1.44 -10.94 -17.82
N ALA A 345 2.15 -11.99 -18.21
CA ALA A 345 2.46 -13.10 -17.31
C ALA A 345 3.26 -12.62 -16.10
N LEU A 346 4.21 -11.72 -16.31
CA LEU A 346 5.08 -11.20 -15.25
C LEU A 346 4.38 -10.22 -14.33
N ALA A 347 3.50 -9.36 -14.85
CA ALA A 347 2.68 -8.47 -14.04
C ALA A 347 1.83 -9.28 -13.04
N ASP A 348 1.17 -10.34 -13.51
CA ASP A 348 0.40 -11.25 -12.66
C ASP A 348 1.28 -12.09 -11.71
N ILE A 349 2.50 -12.48 -12.13
CA ILE A 349 3.49 -13.11 -11.23
C ILE A 349 3.89 -12.16 -10.11
N ILE A 350 4.19 -10.90 -10.43
CA ILE A 350 4.56 -9.88 -9.44
C ILE A 350 3.38 -9.64 -8.49
N GLU A 351 2.16 -9.51 -9.02
CA GLU A 351 0.92 -9.37 -8.24
C GLU A 351 0.75 -10.54 -7.25
N LYS A 352 0.95 -11.78 -7.70
CA LYS A 352 0.89 -12.99 -6.85
C LYS A 352 2.07 -13.13 -5.88
N SER A 353 3.15 -12.39 -6.10
CA SER A 353 4.38 -12.44 -5.29
C SER A 353 4.34 -11.51 -4.08
N TYR A 354 3.34 -10.64 -3.96
CA TYR A 354 3.17 -9.82 -2.77
C TYR A 354 2.64 -10.67 -1.61
N SER A 355 3.55 -11.02 -0.69
CA SER A 355 3.21 -11.45 0.67
C SER A 355 3.64 -10.32 1.61
N PHE A 356 2.68 -9.66 2.25
CA PHE A 356 2.94 -8.52 3.14
C PHE A 356 3.62 -8.98 4.44
N THR A 357 4.94 -8.82 4.53
CA THR A 357 5.68 -8.97 5.81
C THR A 357 6.32 -7.67 6.24
N SER A 358 5.80 -6.52 5.77
CA SER A 358 6.29 -5.21 6.19
C SER A 358 5.49 -4.64 7.38
N PRO A 359 6.11 -3.84 8.26
CA PRO A 359 5.36 -2.93 9.11
C PRO A 359 4.52 -1.97 8.25
N THR A 360 3.25 -2.31 7.99
CA THR A 360 2.27 -1.39 7.39
C THR A 360 1.65 -0.53 8.50
N VAL A 361 1.32 0.73 8.19
CA VAL A 361 0.58 1.54 9.17
C VAL A 361 -0.77 0.86 9.40
N PRO A 362 -1.09 0.50 10.65
CA PRO A 362 -2.31 -0.19 10.95
C PRO A 362 -3.48 0.71 10.54
N SER A 363 -4.44 0.13 9.85
CA SER A 363 -5.67 0.84 9.48
C SER A 363 -6.28 1.51 10.70
N LEU A 364 -6.45 2.82 10.64
CA LEU A 364 -7.15 3.57 11.67
C LEU A 364 -8.62 3.15 11.68
N MET A 365 -9.18 3.00 12.87
CA MET A 365 -10.52 2.47 13.07
C MET A 365 -11.40 3.47 13.81
N THR A 366 -12.68 3.43 13.49
CA THR A 366 -13.71 4.13 14.24
C THR A 366 -14.93 3.24 14.39
N SER A 367 -15.58 3.32 15.54
CA SER A 367 -16.80 2.55 15.83
C SER A 367 -17.99 3.48 15.96
N GLY A 368 -19.15 3.03 15.50
CA GLY A 368 -20.39 3.77 15.62
C GLY A 368 -21.59 2.84 15.77
N GLY A 369 -21.95 2.51 17.01
CA GLY A 369 -22.96 1.48 17.28
C GLY A 369 -22.37 0.09 17.06
N ASP A 370 -23.08 -0.76 16.32
CA ASP A 370 -22.67 -2.15 16.01
C ASP A 370 -21.88 -2.28 14.68
N VAL A 371 -21.27 -1.19 14.20
CA VAL A 371 -20.49 -1.16 12.95
C VAL A 371 -19.10 -0.59 13.17
N LEU A 372 -18.10 -1.25 12.58
CA LEU A 372 -16.70 -0.84 12.53
C LEU A 372 -16.33 -0.42 11.10
N TYR A 373 -15.57 0.65 10.95
CA TYR A 373 -15.03 1.09 9.66
C TYR A 373 -13.51 1.00 9.64
N GLN A 374 -12.96 0.49 8.54
CA GLN A 374 -11.54 0.21 8.39
C GLN A 374 -11.05 0.58 6.98
N ALA A 375 -10.04 1.44 6.91
CA ALA A 375 -9.32 1.72 5.67
C ALA A 375 -8.32 0.61 5.35
N SER A 376 -8.07 0.30 4.08
CA SER A 376 -7.00 -0.61 3.64
C SER A 376 -6.54 -0.22 2.25
N PHE A 377 -5.42 -0.74 1.78
CA PHE A 377 -4.95 -0.52 0.42
C PHE A 377 -4.16 -1.72 -0.12
N GLU A 378 -4.09 -1.79 -1.45
CA GLU A 378 -3.30 -2.76 -2.20
C GLU A 378 -2.20 -1.98 -2.94
N PRO A 379 -0.94 -2.02 -2.47
CA PRO A 379 0.16 -1.38 -3.17
C PRO A 379 0.43 -2.07 -4.51
N SER A 380 0.95 -1.31 -5.46
CA SER A 380 1.33 -1.78 -6.79
C SER A 380 2.63 -1.11 -7.22
N ASP A 381 3.32 -1.70 -8.21
CA ASP A 381 4.49 -1.06 -8.85
C ASP A 381 4.08 0.16 -9.70
N GLY A 382 2.78 0.29 -9.98
CA GLY A 382 2.21 1.47 -10.65
C GLY A 382 2.08 2.66 -9.72
N ALA A 383 1.88 3.84 -10.31
CA ALA A 383 1.73 5.09 -9.55
C ALA A 383 0.44 5.14 -8.69
N PHE A 384 -0.51 4.24 -8.95
CA PHE A 384 -1.82 4.23 -8.32
C PHE A 384 -2.01 2.96 -7.48
N TRP A 385 -2.11 3.14 -6.17
CA TRP A 385 -2.44 2.07 -5.22
C TRP A 385 -3.94 2.05 -4.97
N LYS A 386 -4.52 0.85 -4.95
CA LYS A 386 -5.97 0.69 -4.81
C LYS A 386 -6.35 0.87 -3.34
N GLY A 387 -7.24 1.80 -3.03
CA GLY A 387 -7.78 1.98 -1.69
C GLY A 387 -9.10 1.26 -1.47
N HIS A 388 -9.31 0.84 -0.23
CA HIS A 388 -10.53 0.20 0.27
C HIS A 388 -10.98 0.89 1.55
N LEU A 389 -12.29 0.91 1.76
CA LEU A 389 -12.90 1.30 3.02
C LEU A 389 -14.00 0.29 3.33
N TYR A 390 -13.70 -0.59 4.27
CA TYR A 390 -14.62 -1.64 4.69
C TYR A 390 -15.51 -1.16 5.83
N ALA A 391 -16.76 -1.61 5.81
CA ALA A 391 -17.64 -1.60 6.96
C ALA A 391 -17.88 -3.04 7.43
N TYR A 392 -17.71 -3.30 8.72
CA TYR A 392 -17.91 -4.62 9.33
C TYR A 392 -19.01 -4.56 10.38
N SER A 393 -19.80 -5.64 10.46
CA SER A 393 -20.72 -5.88 11.58
C SER A 393 -19.97 -6.48 12.77
N ILE A 394 -20.32 -6.07 13.99
CA ILE A 394 -19.78 -6.62 15.23
C ILE A 394 -20.89 -7.20 16.12
N ASN A 395 -20.63 -8.36 16.75
CA ASN A 395 -21.59 -9.00 17.67
C ASN A 395 -21.44 -8.54 19.13
N SER A 396 -22.22 -9.16 20.04
CA SER A 396 -22.21 -8.89 21.48
C SER A 396 -20.90 -9.19 22.18
N SER A 397 -20.05 -10.06 21.63
CA SER A 397 -18.70 -10.35 22.15
C SER A 397 -17.61 -9.47 21.54
N GLY A 398 -17.96 -8.51 20.68
CA GLY A 398 -16.99 -7.66 19.98
C GLY A 398 -16.23 -8.36 18.85
N SER A 399 -16.74 -9.50 18.37
CA SER A 399 -16.17 -10.22 17.22
C SER A 399 -16.78 -9.70 15.91
N ILE A 400 -15.96 -9.58 14.86
CA ILE A 400 -16.43 -9.29 13.51
C ILE A 400 -17.31 -10.44 13.02
N THR A 401 -18.53 -10.15 12.57
CA THR A 401 -19.47 -11.15 12.04
C THR A 401 -19.56 -11.18 10.51
N GLY A 402 -19.02 -10.15 9.84
CA GLY A 402 -18.96 -10.10 8.39
C GLY A 402 -18.84 -8.68 7.84
N THR A 403 -18.34 -8.58 6.61
CA THR A 403 -18.26 -7.34 5.83
C THR A 403 -19.64 -6.93 5.33
N LEU A 404 -20.04 -5.69 5.58
CA LEU A 404 -21.28 -5.08 5.10
C LEU A 404 -21.09 -4.52 3.68
N TRP A 405 -20.00 -3.80 3.44
CA TRP A 405 -19.64 -3.21 2.15
C TRP A 405 -18.16 -2.82 2.10
N ASP A 406 -17.64 -2.60 0.88
CA ASP A 406 -16.37 -1.96 0.58
C ASP A 406 -16.61 -0.76 -0.35
N ALA A 407 -16.27 0.46 0.11
CA ALA A 407 -16.48 1.67 -0.68
C ALA A 407 -15.61 1.71 -1.95
N GLY A 408 -14.45 1.04 -1.96
CA GLY A 408 -13.60 0.95 -3.14
C GLY A 408 -14.30 0.18 -4.27
N THR A 409 -14.85 -0.99 -3.95
CA THR A 409 -15.68 -1.78 -4.86
C THR A 409 -16.93 -1.01 -5.32
N VAL A 410 -17.64 -0.34 -4.42
CA VAL A 410 -18.83 0.46 -4.77
C VAL A 410 -18.46 1.63 -5.68
N LEU A 411 -17.31 2.27 -5.45
CA LEU A 411 -16.85 3.38 -6.28
C LEU A 411 -16.38 2.90 -7.66
N ARG A 412 -15.73 1.74 -7.75
CA ARG A 412 -15.35 1.11 -9.02
C ARG A 412 -16.56 1.01 -9.95
N ASP A 413 -17.68 0.49 -9.44
CA ASP A 413 -18.89 0.25 -10.24
C ASP A 413 -19.70 1.54 -10.53
N ARG A 414 -19.32 2.66 -9.92
CA ARG A 414 -19.95 3.96 -10.16
C ARG A 414 -19.36 4.62 -11.41
N ALA A 415 -20.23 4.99 -12.35
CA ALA A 415 -19.84 5.75 -13.55
C ALA A 415 -19.18 7.09 -13.18
N ALA A 416 -18.01 7.38 -13.74
CA ALA A 416 -17.22 8.59 -13.49
C ALA A 416 -18.01 9.88 -13.77
N SER A 417 -18.93 9.85 -14.74
CA SER A 417 -19.80 10.98 -15.09
C SER A 417 -20.77 11.38 -13.96
N THR A 418 -21.13 10.43 -13.09
CA THR A 418 -22.09 10.66 -11.99
C THR A 418 -21.43 11.10 -10.68
N ARG A 419 -20.09 11.11 -10.62
CA ARG A 419 -19.34 11.52 -9.43
C ARG A 419 -19.44 13.02 -9.19
N THR A 420 -19.64 13.40 -7.93
CA THR A 420 -19.68 14.79 -7.51
C THR A 420 -18.35 15.12 -6.85
N ILE A 421 -17.48 15.84 -7.56
CA ILE A 421 -16.15 16.21 -7.09
C ILE A 421 -16.06 17.73 -7.07
N TYR A 422 -15.60 18.28 -5.95
CA TYR A 422 -15.44 19.70 -5.73
C TYR A 422 -13.98 20.09 -5.55
N THR A 423 -13.68 21.34 -5.84
CA THR A 423 -12.44 22.02 -5.43
C THR A 423 -12.75 23.49 -5.15
N VAL A 424 -11.73 24.31 -4.88
CA VAL A 424 -11.88 25.74 -4.61
C VAL A 424 -11.25 26.55 -5.72
N LYS A 425 -11.98 27.55 -6.20
CA LYS A 425 -11.46 28.57 -7.12
C LYS A 425 -12.06 29.92 -6.75
N ASN A 426 -11.24 30.97 -6.74
CA ASN A 426 -11.65 32.32 -6.36
C ASN A 426 -12.40 32.35 -5.01
N ASN A 427 -11.91 31.61 -4.01
CA ASN A 427 -12.50 31.47 -2.68
C ASN A 427 -13.96 30.96 -2.67
N ALA A 428 -14.34 30.17 -3.67
CA ALA A 428 -15.64 29.52 -3.73
C ALA A 428 -15.49 28.03 -4.06
N LEU A 429 -16.36 27.22 -3.46
CA LEU A 429 -16.48 25.80 -3.80
C LEU A 429 -17.08 25.68 -5.21
N VAL A 430 -16.39 25.00 -6.11
CA VAL A 430 -16.80 24.79 -7.50
C VAL A 430 -16.69 23.32 -7.86
N ALA A 431 -17.47 22.87 -8.85
CA ALA A 431 -17.34 21.51 -9.37
C ALA A 431 -16.00 21.34 -10.11
N PHE A 432 -15.31 20.23 -9.86
CA PHE A 432 -14.10 19.83 -10.58
C PHE A 432 -14.49 19.26 -11.97
N ASN A 433 -14.42 20.13 -12.98
CA ASN A 433 -14.74 19.82 -14.37
C ASN A 433 -14.04 20.81 -15.32
N ASN A 434 -14.12 20.56 -16.62
CA ASN A 434 -13.50 21.40 -17.66
C ASN A 434 -14.12 22.79 -17.83
N ILE A 435 -15.26 23.07 -17.19
CA ILE A 435 -15.88 24.40 -17.17
C ILE A 435 -15.15 25.31 -16.17
N ASN A 436 -14.86 24.78 -14.98
CA ASN A 436 -14.30 25.57 -13.88
C ASN A 436 -12.77 25.51 -13.80
N ILE A 437 -12.16 24.41 -14.23
CA ILE A 437 -10.73 24.15 -14.09
C ILE A 437 -10.00 24.45 -15.41
N THR A 438 -8.84 25.10 -15.34
CA THR A 438 -8.01 25.44 -16.50
C THR A 438 -6.77 24.56 -16.57
N ALA A 439 -6.09 24.52 -17.72
CA ALA A 439 -4.81 23.81 -17.86
C ALA A 439 -3.74 24.33 -16.89
N ALA A 440 -3.74 25.64 -16.60
CA ALA A 440 -2.83 26.26 -15.64
C ALA A 440 -3.07 25.78 -14.20
N ASP A 441 -4.33 25.60 -13.79
CA ASP A 441 -4.69 25.12 -12.45
C ASP A 441 -4.11 23.72 -12.19
N LEU A 442 -4.06 22.87 -13.22
CA LEU A 442 -3.50 21.51 -13.16
C LEU A 442 -2.00 21.45 -13.49
N GLY A 443 -1.39 22.58 -13.86
CA GLY A 443 0.01 22.64 -14.28
C GLY A 443 0.32 21.77 -15.51
N VAL A 444 -0.62 21.67 -16.46
CA VAL A 444 -0.49 20.93 -17.73
C VAL A 444 -0.40 21.88 -18.93
N ALA A 445 0.06 21.36 -20.07
CA ALA A 445 0.45 22.20 -21.21
C ALA A 445 -0.73 22.86 -21.95
N ASN A 446 -1.88 22.20 -22.03
CA ASN A 446 -3.02 22.65 -22.84
C ASN A 446 -4.35 22.02 -22.39
N ASP A 447 -5.43 22.47 -23.01
CA ASP A 447 -6.80 22.06 -22.72
C ASP A 447 -7.08 20.57 -23.00
N THR A 448 -6.38 19.96 -23.96
CA THR A 448 -6.48 18.52 -24.22
C THR A 448 -5.94 17.70 -23.05
N GLU A 449 -4.74 18.05 -22.56
CA GLU A 449 -4.17 17.40 -21.38
C GLU A 449 -4.96 17.68 -20.11
N ARG A 450 -5.55 18.87 -19.99
CA ARG A 450 -6.50 19.19 -18.92
C ARG A 450 -7.69 18.24 -18.94
N ASP A 451 -8.35 18.09 -20.08
CA ASP A 451 -9.55 17.26 -20.18
C ASP A 451 -9.24 15.79 -19.93
N LYS A 452 -8.10 15.30 -20.42
CA LYS A 452 -7.60 13.96 -20.06
C LYS A 452 -7.38 13.81 -18.57
N LEU A 453 -6.61 14.69 -17.93
CA LEU A 453 -6.33 14.57 -16.49
C LEU A 453 -7.61 14.69 -15.64
N ILE A 454 -8.56 15.54 -16.01
CA ILE A 454 -9.86 15.63 -15.34
C ILE A 454 -10.61 14.30 -15.47
N ASN A 455 -10.69 13.73 -16.67
CA ASN A 455 -11.33 12.44 -16.90
C ASN A 455 -10.68 11.32 -16.09
N TYR A 456 -9.34 11.30 -16.05
CA TYR A 456 -8.55 10.36 -15.25
C TYR A 456 -8.89 10.40 -13.75
N VAL A 457 -8.88 11.60 -13.16
CA VAL A 457 -9.21 11.81 -11.73
C VAL A 457 -10.66 11.43 -11.44
N ARG A 458 -11.57 11.66 -12.40
CA ARG A 458 -12.97 11.24 -12.26
C ARG A 458 -13.13 9.72 -12.34
N GLY A 459 -12.22 9.01 -13.02
CA GLY A 459 -12.20 7.56 -13.10
C GLY A 459 -12.37 6.99 -14.51
N ILE A 460 -12.20 7.79 -15.56
CA ILE A 460 -12.11 7.33 -16.95
C ILE A 460 -10.66 6.98 -17.26
N ASP A 461 -10.40 5.90 -17.99
CA ASP A 461 -9.03 5.51 -18.35
C ASP A 461 -8.51 6.30 -19.57
N SER A 462 -8.51 7.62 -19.45
CA SER A 462 -8.14 8.54 -20.54
C SER A 462 -6.68 8.48 -20.99
N TYR A 463 -5.87 7.65 -20.32
CA TYR A 463 -4.44 7.47 -20.60
C TYR A 463 -4.07 6.05 -21.02
N ASP A 464 -5.06 5.13 -21.15
CA ASP A 464 -4.83 3.75 -21.58
C ASP A 464 -3.89 3.02 -20.61
N ASP A 465 -4.22 3.07 -19.31
CA ASP A 465 -3.41 2.47 -18.24
C ASP A 465 -3.31 0.94 -18.39
N ASP A 466 -4.31 0.29 -19.00
CA ASP A 466 -4.32 -1.16 -19.28
C ASP A 466 -3.77 -1.55 -20.67
N GLY A 467 -3.50 -0.58 -21.54
CA GLY A 467 -2.88 -0.77 -22.84
C GLY A 467 -3.78 -1.45 -23.88
N ASP A 468 -5.10 -1.47 -23.67
CA ASP A 468 -6.07 -2.05 -24.59
C ASP A 468 -6.41 -1.13 -25.79
N GLY A 469 -5.94 0.12 -25.76
CA GLY A 469 -6.10 1.13 -26.80
C GLY A 469 -7.42 1.90 -26.75
N ASN A 470 -8.27 1.61 -25.77
CA ASN A 470 -9.49 2.33 -25.46
C ASN A 470 -9.17 3.38 -24.37
N THR A 471 -9.70 4.59 -24.50
CA THR A 471 -9.39 5.72 -23.58
C THR A 471 -10.63 6.42 -23.05
N THR A 472 -11.76 5.73 -23.12
CA THR A 472 -13.10 6.28 -22.85
C THR A 472 -13.91 5.45 -21.87
N GLU A 473 -13.40 4.29 -21.53
CA GLU A 473 -13.85 3.32 -20.54
C GLU A 473 -13.56 3.79 -19.12
N GLU A 474 -14.16 3.08 -18.18
CA GLU A 474 -13.98 3.33 -16.76
C GLU A 474 -12.71 2.61 -16.29
N ARG A 475 -11.88 3.29 -15.48
CA ARG A 475 -10.74 2.67 -14.81
C ARG A 475 -11.21 1.47 -13.97
N SER A 476 -10.41 0.42 -14.00
CA SER A 476 -10.62 -0.82 -13.21
C SER A 476 -10.68 -0.56 -11.69
N TRP A 477 -10.12 0.57 -11.23
CA TRP A 477 -10.27 1.07 -9.87
C TRP A 477 -10.21 2.61 -9.83
N LYS A 478 -10.92 3.22 -8.87
CA LYS A 478 -11.06 4.69 -8.78
C LYS A 478 -10.61 5.28 -7.45
N LEU A 479 -10.75 4.55 -6.34
CA LEU A 479 -10.38 5.02 -5.01
C LEU A 479 -8.88 4.82 -4.79
N GLY A 480 -8.14 5.89 -4.55
CA GLY A 480 -6.72 5.81 -4.18
C GLY A 480 -6.54 5.26 -2.76
N ASP A 481 -5.32 4.85 -2.42
CA ASP A 481 -5.02 4.32 -1.10
C ASP A 481 -5.39 5.30 0.03
N ILE A 482 -6.07 4.77 1.04
CA ILE A 482 -6.36 5.46 2.30
C ILE A 482 -5.31 4.98 3.29
N PHE A 483 -4.15 5.66 3.30
CA PHE A 483 -2.99 5.19 4.02
C PHE A 483 -2.98 5.64 5.49
N HIS A 484 -2.74 6.93 5.74
CA HIS A 484 -2.76 7.48 7.10
C HIS A 484 -4.07 8.16 7.45
N SER A 485 -4.97 8.40 6.50
CA SER A 485 -6.22 9.12 6.75
C SER A 485 -7.26 8.22 7.39
N GLY A 486 -7.34 8.24 8.72
CA GLY A 486 -8.30 7.41 9.43
C GLY A 486 -9.75 7.82 9.16
N PRO A 487 -10.66 6.86 8.88
CA PRO A 487 -12.05 7.16 8.61
C PRO A 487 -12.74 7.80 9.81
N VAL A 488 -13.53 8.84 9.57
CA VAL A 488 -14.31 9.54 10.60
C VAL A 488 -15.80 9.47 10.28
N ILE A 489 -16.59 8.94 11.22
CA ILE A 489 -18.05 8.89 11.08
C ILE A 489 -18.64 10.24 11.47
N VAL A 490 -19.53 10.75 10.63
CA VAL A 490 -20.37 11.92 10.93
C VAL A 490 -21.82 11.47 10.85
N GLY A 491 -22.49 11.41 12.01
CA GLY A 491 -23.90 11.07 12.16
C GLY A 491 -24.63 12.14 12.96
N ALA A 492 -25.68 11.77 13.70
CA ALA A 492 -26.39 12.69 14.60
C ALA A 492 -25.41 13.52 15.48
N PRO A 493 -25.70 14.80 15.75
CA PRO A 493 -24.96 15.57 16.75
C PRO A 493 -24.93 14.86 18.12
N LYS A 494 -24.02 15.27 19.01
CA LYS A 494 -23.82 14.64 20.31
C LYS A 494 -25.03 14.90 21.23
N LYS A 495 -25.92 13.92 21.39
CA LYS A 495 -27.16 14.07 22.19
C LYS A 495 -26.95 14.66 23.59
N PHE A 496 -25.86 14.29 24.25
CA PHE A 496 -25.57 14.68 25.64
C PHE A 496 -24.63 15.88 25.75
N TYR A 497 -24.45 16.65 24.68
CA TYR A 497 -23.81 17.96 24.74
C TYR A 497 -24.84 19.01 25.16
N PHE A 498 -24.65 19.66 26.31
CA PHE A 498 -25.57 20.68 26.81
C PHE A 498 -24.97 22.08 26.64
N ASP A 499 -25.62 22.88 25.81
CA ASP A 499 -25.37 24.29 25.58
C ASP A 499 -26.65 24.91 24.99
N TYR A 500 -26.78 26.22 25.03
CA TYR A 500 -27.91 26.91 24.42
C TYR A 500 -28.01 26.56 22.93
N GLY A 501 -29.22 26.35 22.43
CA GLY A 501 -29.46 26.11 21.01
C GLY A 501 -28.91 24.77 20.49
N TYR A 502 -28.38 23.90 21.35
CA TYR A 502 -27.82 22.61 20.95
C TYR A 502 -28.74 21.39 21.21
N SER A 503 -29.07 21.03 22.45
CA SER A 503 -29.70 19.74 22.82
C SER A 503 -31.15 19.77 23.29
N GLY A 504 -31.84 20.90 23.17
CA GLY A 504 -33.26 21.10 23.46
C GLY A 504 -34.22 20.76 22.32
N THR A 505 -35.53 20.84 22.60
CA THR A 505 -36.57 20.59 21.59
C THR A 505 -36.52 21.65 20.49
N GLY A 506 -36.33 21.21 19.24
CA GLY A 506 -36.18 22.10 18.09
C GLY A 506 -34.81 22.78 17.98
N GLU A 507 -33.83 22.34 18.76
CA GLU A 507 -32.45 22.83 18.71
C GLU A 507 -31.57 22.05 17.70
N PHE A 508 -30.26 22.30 17.67
CA PHE A 508 -29.33 21.72 16.68
C PHE A 508 -29.38 20.19 16.61
N TYR A 509 -29.32 19.50 17.76
CA TYR A 509 -29.44 18.04 17.84
C TYR A 509 -30.75 17.56 17.22
N ASP A 510 -31.88 18.14 17.62
CA ASP A 510 -33.19 17.72 17.14
C ASP A 510 -33.38 17.97 15.65
N THR A 511 -32.76 19.03 15.12
CA THR A 511 -32.76 19.39 13.70
C THR A 511 -31.95 18.39 12.87
N TYR A 512 -30.78 17.95 13.37
CA TYR A 512 -29.82 17.16 12.59
C TYR A 512 -29.67 15.70 13.05
N LYS A 513 -30.44 15.22 14.03
CA LYS A 513 -30.36 13.82 14.53
C LYS A 513 -30.59 12.75 13.46
N ASN A 514 -31.32 13.10 12.39
CA ASN A 514 -31.64 12.23 11.28
C ASN A 514 -30.86 12.56 10.00
N ARG A 515 -29.81 13.40 10.07
CA ARG A 515 -28.98 13.68 8.89
C ARG A 515 -28.32 12.41 8.38
N THR A 516 -28.10 12.35 7.06
CA THR A 516 -27.43 11.20 6.42
C THR A 516 -26.09 10.95 7.10
N LYS A 517 -25.90 9.74 7.63
CA LYS A 517 -24.64 9.35 8.25
C LYS A 517 -23.60 9.09 7.17
N ILE A 518 -22.43 9.70 7.29
CA ILE A 518 -21.32 9.57 6.35
C ILE A 518 -20.04 9.12 7.05
N VAL A 519 -19.09 8.62 6.27
CA VAL A 519 -17.73 8.30 6.66
C VAL A 519 -16.80 9.13 5.78
N LEU A 520 -15.95 9.94 6.41
CA LEU A 520 -14.96 10.79 5.75
C LEU A 520 -13.60 10.12 5.79
N ALA A 521 -12.93 10.05 4.64
CA ALA A 521 -11.55 9.56 4.54
C ALA A 521 -10.81 10.29 3.42
N GLY A 522 -9.59 10.74 3.70
CA GLY A 522 -8.67 11.24 2.68
C GLY A 522 -8.00 10.09 1.93
N ALA A 523 -7.77 10.26 0.64
CA ALA A 523 -7.10 9.28 -0.19
C ALA A 523 -6.01 9.92 -1.05
N ASN A 524 -5.05 9.10 -1.45
CA ASN A 524 -3.94 9.47 -2.34
C ASN A 524 -4.33 9.48 -3.83
N ASP A 525 -5.63 9.51 -4.11
CA ASP A 525 -6.17 9.92 -5.42
C ASP A 525 -6.43 11.43 -5.54
N GLY A 526 -6.02 12.21 -4.52
CA GLY A 526 -6.12 13.66 -4.52
C GLY A 526 -7.26 14.22 -3.68
N ALA A 527 -8.14 13.39 -3.12
CA ALA A 527 -9.39 13.87 -2.55
C ALA A 527 -9.68 13.41 -1.11
N LEU A 528 -10.45 14.24 -0.41
CA LEU A 528 -11.26 13.85 0.74
C LEU A 528 -12.59 13.31 0.24
N HIS A 529 -12.94 12.06 0.58
CA HIS A 529 -14.19 11.43 0.18
C HIS A 529 -15.20 11.41 1.32
N ALA A 530 -16.48 11.54 0.98
CA ALA A 530 -17.61 11.31 1.87
C ALA A 530 -18.44 10.12 1.38
N PHE A 531 -18.33 8.99 2.07
CA PHE A 531 -19.10 7.78 1.78
C PHE A 531 -20.32 7.70 2.68
N ARG A 532 -21.47 7.28 2.14
CA ARG A 532 -22.67 7.06 2.93
C ARG A 532 -22.48 5.79 3.77
N ALA A 533 -22.71 5.90 5.08
CA ALA A 533 -22.42 4.83 6.03
C ALA A 533 -23.27 3.56 5.81
N SER A 534 -24.43 3.66 5.15
CA SER A 534 -25.34 2.54 4.95
C SER A 534 -24.90 1.57 3.86
N ASP A 535 -24.19 2.04 2.83
CA ASP A 535 -23.94 1.28 1.60
C ASP A 535 -22.58 1.57 0.94
N GLY A 536 -21.73 2.42 1.54
CA GLY A 536 -20.43 2.79 0.97
C GLY A 536 -20.52 3.71 -0.25
N TYR A 537 -21.69 4.22 -0.62
CA TYR A 537 -21.85 5.08 -1.80
C TYR A 537 -21.19 6.45 -1.59
N GLU A 538 -20.27 6.84 -2.48
CA GLU A 538 -19.62 8.16 -2.45
C GLU A 538 -20.64 9.28 -2.74
N LEU A 539 -20.88 10.17 -1.79
CA LEU A 539 -21.80 11.30 -1.96
C LEU A 539 -21.10 12.47 -2.66
N TRP A 540 -19.89 12.78 -2.23
CA TRP A 540 -19.05 13.82 -2.80
C TRP A 540 -17.58 13.55 -2.46
N ALA A 541 -16.69 14.16 -3.24
CA ALA A 541 -15.27 14.25 -2.95
C ALA A 541 -14.77 15.70 -3.04
N PHE A 542 -13.73 16.06 -2.29
CA PHE A 542 -13.15 17.39 -2.25
C PHE A 542 -11.64 17.32 -2.50
N ILE A 543 -11.17 18.02 -3.54
CA ILE A 543 -9.75 18.15 -3.87
C ILE A 543 -9.25 19.50 -3.34
N PRO A 544 -8.32 19.52 -2.37
CA PRO A 544 -7.64 20.74 -1.93
C PRO A 544 -7.05 21.54 -3.09
N PRO A 545 -7.23 22.87 -3.14
CA PRO A 545 -6.85 23.68 -4.29
C PRO A 545 -5.34 23.69 -4.59
N ASN A 546 -4.50 23.57 -3.56
CA ASN A 546 -3.05 23.46 -3.70
C ASN A 546 -2.59 22.13 -4.32
N LEU A 547 -3.42 21.08 -4.26
CA LEU A 547 -3.11 19.77 -4.83
C LEU A 547 -3.48 19.66 -6.32
N LEU A 548 -4.23 20.61 -6.88
CA LEU A 548 -4.65 20.59 -8.29
C LEU A 548 -3.47 20.41 -9.25
N GLY A 549 -2.39 21.17 -9.05
CA GLY A 549 -1.18 21.07 -9.87
C GLY A 549 -0.38 19.78 -9.66
N LYS A 550 -0.64 19.05 -8.57
CA LYS A 550 0.02 17.79 -8.20
C LYS A 550 -0.71 16.57 -8.77
N LEU A 551 -1.99 16.67 -9.13
CA LEU A 551 -2.81 15.56 -9.66
C LEU A 551 -2.17 14.87 -10.88
N LYS A 552 -1.43 15.61 -11.71
CA LYS A 552 -0.70 15.04 -12.86
C LYS A 552 0.34 13.99 -12.48
N ASN A 553 0.84 14.02 -11.25
CA ASN A 553 1.85 13.09 -10.75
C ASN A 553 1.28 11.72 -10.37
N MET A 554 -0.05 11.60 -10.21
CA MET A 554 -0.74 10.34 -9.89
C MET A 554 -0.47 9.21 -10.89
N ARG A 555 0.10 9.53 -12.06
CA ARG A 555 0.41 8.59 -13.14
C ARG A 555 1.87 8.17 -13.20
N THR A 556 2.77 8.94 -12.61
CA THR A 556 4.22 8.76 -12.82
C THR A 556 4.92 8.10 -11.65
N ALA A 557 4.41 8.29 -10.43
CA ALA A 557 4.92 7.66 -9.22
C ALA A 557 3.84 7.72 -8.13
N HIS A 558 3.90 6.79 -7.18
CA HIS A 558 3.05 6.88 -5.99
C HIS A 558 3.30 8.22 -5.29
N THR A 559 2.23 8.96 -5.04
CA THR A 559 2.29 10.35 -4.58
C THR A 559 1.29 10.54 -3.45
N PHE A 560 1.73 11.09 -2.33
CA PHE A 560 0.84 11.46 -1.24
C PHE A 560 -0.01 12.69 -1.60
N PHE A 561 -1.27 12.69 -1.19
CA PHE A 561 -2.22 13.80 -1.35
C PHE A 561 -2.95 14.12 -0.05
N VAL A 562 -4.16 13.56 0.15
CA VAL A 562 -4.98 13.86 1.32
C VAL A 562 -4.80 12.74 2.34
N ASP A 563 -3.74 12.82 3.13
CA ASP A 563 -3.28 11.68 3.92
C ASP A 563 -3.44 11.87 5.44
N LEU A 564 -3.75 13.08 5.93
CA LEU A 564 -3.95 13.28 7.37
C LEU A 564 -5.34 12.80 7.82
N PRO A 565 -5.50 12.17 9.01
CA PRO A 565 -6.82 11.94 9.60
C PRO A 565 -7.64 13.21 9.72
N VAL A 566 -8.89 13.16 9.27
CA VAL A 566 -9.84 14.29 9.31
C VAL A 566 -10.21 14.61 10.77
N ARG A 567 -10.39 15.88 11.10
CA ARG A 567 -10.99 16.31 12.37
C ARG A 567 -12.39 16.85 12.13
N VAL A 568 -13.38 16.31 12.84
CA VAL A 568 -14.77 16.81 12.81
C VAL A 568 -15.19 17.27 14.19
N GLU A 569 -15.86 18.41 14.29
CA GLU A 569 -16.47 18.89 15.53
C GLU A 569 -17.72 19.74 15.23
N ASP A 570 -18.66 19.74 16.17
CA ASP A 570 -19.76 20.70 16.16
C ASP A 570 -19.31 22.00 16.83
N VAL A 571 -19.51 23.14 16.16
CA VAL A 571 -18.98 24.45 16.54
C VAL A 571 -20.09 25.50 16.47
N TRP A 572 -19.96 26.57 17.25
CA TRP A 572 -20.89 27.69 17.23
C TRP A 572 -20.23 28.92 16.58
N PHE A 573 -20.88 29.49 15.56
CA PHE A 573 -20.38 30.66 14.83
C PHE A 573 -21.10 31.97 15.18
N GLY A 574 -22.22 31.91 15.92
CA GLY A 574 -23.03 33.09 16.23
C GLY A 574 -23.57 33.82 14.99
N THR A 575 -24.00 35.08 15.15
CA THR A 575 -24.57 35.91 14.07
C THR A 575 -23.53 36.86 13.42
N GLY A 576 -22.24 36.47 13.38
CA GLY A 576 -21.12 37.32 12.94
C GLY A 576 -19.89 36.52 12.49
N ASP A 577 -18.69 37.07 12.65
CA ASP A 577 -17.39 36.46 12.32
C ASP A 577 -16.89 35.41 13.35
N GLY A 578 -17.80 34.86 14.16
CA GLY A 578 -17.47 33.89 15.20
C GLY A 578 -16.96 34.49 16.52
N THR A 579 -17.06 35.82 16.72
CA THR A 579 -16.55 36.52 17.91
C THR A 579 -17.63 37.08 18.85
N GLY A 580 -18.80 36.46 18.91
CA GLY A 580 -19.90 36.92 19.76
C GLY A 580 -19.59 36.86 21.26
N ALA A 581 -20.10 37.81 22.05
CA ALA A 581 -20.10 37.76 23.52
C ALA A 581 -20.50 36.37 24.01
N ILE A 582 -19.91 35.89 25.12
CA ILE A 582 -20.27 34.61 25.74
C ILE A 582 -21.79 34.57 25.85
N ALA A 583 -22.40 33.76 24.98
CA ALA A 583 -23.78 33.95 24.64
C ALA A 583 -24.66 33.31 25.71
N THR A 584 -25.52 34.12 26.33
CA THR A 584 -26.56 33.64 27.25
C THR A 584 -27.78 33.09 26.51
N SER A 585 -27.78 33.17 25.17
CA SER A 585 -28.74 32.57 24.26
C SER A 585 -28.08 32.26 22.92
N LYS A 586 -28.25 31.05 22.40
CA LYS A 586 -27.79 30.61 21.07
C LYS A 586 -28.96 29.97 20.33
N THR A 587 -28.91 29.95 19.00
CA THR A 587 -29.95 29.31 18.17
C THR A 587 -29.42 28.08 17.43
N ALA A 588 -30.32 27.16 17.08
CA ALA A 588 -29.99 25.96 16.30
C ALA A 588 -29.27 26.29 14.98
N CYS A 589 -29.61 27.43 14.36
CA CYS A 589 -29.07 27.88 13.08
C CYS A 589 -27.68 28.51 13.19
N GLU A 590 -27.11 28.69 14.37
CA GLU A 590 -25.75 29.21 14.58
C GLU A 590 -24.73 28.07 14.77
N TRP A 591 -25.21 26.89 15.15
CA TRP A 591 -24.40 25.69 15.26
C TRP A 591 -24.11 25.09 13.89
N ARG A 592 -22.89 24.59 13.74
CA ARG A 592 -22.37 23.96 12.52
C ARG A 592 -21.61 22.69 12.87
N THR A 593 -21.49 21.79 11.91
CA THR A 593 -20.52 20.69 11.95
C THR A 593 -19.46 20.96 10.91
N ILE A 594 -18.19 21.11 11.33
CA ILE A 594 -17.09 21.36 10.42
C ILE A 594 -16.14 20.18 10.34
N ALA A 595 -15.52 19.99 9.17
CA ALA A 595 -14.43 19.06 8.93
C ALA A 595 -13.18 19.85 8.55
N VAL A 596 -12.07 19.57 9.23
CA VAL A 596 -10.74 20.10 8.90
C VAL A 596 -9.87 18.93 8.44
N VAL A 597 -9.34 19.04 7.23
CA VAL A 597 -8.50 18.02 6.59
C VAL A 597 -7.12 18.58 6.30
N GLY A 598 -6.10 17.74 6.49
CA GLY A 598 -4.71 18.02 6.13
C GLY A 598 -4.16 16.94 5.20
N GLU A 599 -2.91 17.10 4.82
CA GLU A 599 -2.28 16.46 3.66
C GLU A 599 -1.04 15.61 4.03
N ARG A 600 -0.45 15.78 5.22
CA ARG A 600 0.86 15.17 5.57
C ARG A 600 1.89 15.45 4.47
N GLN A 601 2.64 14.44 4.01
CA GLN A 601 3.59 14.52 2.89
C GLN A 601 2.93 14.95 1.56
N GLY A 602 1.60 14.96 1.51
CA GLY A 602 0.85 15.53 0.41
C GLY A 602 1.06 17.03 0.24
N GLY A 603 1.22 17.75 1.35
CA GLY A 603 1.43 19.19 1.34
C GLY A 603 1.26 19.89 2.71
N ASN A 604 1.35 21.21 2.64
CA ASN A 604 1.44 22.10 3.80
C ASN A 604 0.16 22.90 4.07
N GLN A 605 -1.00 22.41 3.60
CA GLN A 605 -2.27 23.09 3.82
C GLN A 605 -3.28 22.27 4.60
N PHE A 606 -4.01 22.98 5.47
CA PHE A 606 -5.28 22.55 6.04
C PHE A 606 -6.43 23.20 5.27
N ASN A 607 -7.52 22.45 5.09
CA ASN A 607 -8.76 22.95 4.49
C ASN A 607 -9.93 22.67 5.44
N ALA A 608 -10.79 23.67 5.64
CA ALA A 608 -11.99 23.55 6.45
C ALA A 608 -13.26 23.60 5.59
N LEU A 609 -14.16 22.65 5.86
CA LEU A 609 -15.47 22.51 5.21
C LEU A 609 -16.56 22.57 6.27
N ASP A 610 -17.66 23.26 5.99
CA ASP A 610 -18.91 23.11 6.72
C ASP A 610 -19.70 21.96 6.09
N ILE A 611 -19.92 20.94 6.91
CA ILE A 611 -20.59 19.68 6.56
C ILE A 611 -21.84 19.47 7.41
N THR A 612 -22.42 20.55 7.94
CA THR A 612 -23.68 20.51 8.70
C THR A 612 -24.74 19.75 7.91
N ASN A 613 -24.84 20.07 6.60
CA ASN A 613 -25.48 19.22 5.62
C ASN A 613 -24.46 18.22 5.03
N THR A 614 -24.53 16.97 5.47
CA THR A 614 -23.57 15.92 5.10
C THR A 614 -23.59 15.52 3.63
N THR A 615 -24.64 15.88 2.86
CA THR A 615 -24.73 15.56 1.43
C THR A 615 -24.31 16.73 0.52
N SER A 616 -24.12 17.93 1.05
CA SER A 616 -23.77 19.13 0.28
C SER A 616 -22.86 20.04 1.11
N PRO A 617 -21.53 19.84 1.06
CA PRO A 617 -20.59 20.62 1.85
C PRO A 617 -20.46 22.05 1.32
N SER A 618 -19.96 22.95 2.15
CA SER A 618 -19.46 24.27 1.74
C SER A 618 -18.02 24.47 2.22
N TRP A 619 -17.23 25.24 1.47
CA TRP A 619 -15.87 25.57 1.86
C TRP A 619 -15.84 26.78 2.80
N LEU A 620 -14.99 26.73 3.82
CA LEU A 620 -14.79 27.83 4.77
C LEU A 620 -13.47 28.56 4.49
N TRP A 621 -12.34 27.83 4.55
CA TRP A 621 -11.01 28.43 4.40
C TRP A 621 -9.93 27.37 4.12
N SER A 622 -8.76 27.86 3.69
CA SER A 622 -7.51 27.09 3.59
C SER A 622 -6.43 27.81 4.40
N PHE A 623 -5.57 27.08 5.10
CA PHE A 623 -4.50 27.62 5.93
C PHE A 623 -3.18 26.92 5.64
N ASN A 624 -2.11 27.68 5.41
CA ASN A 624 -0.78 27.14 5.12
C ASN A 624 0.13 27.20 6.37
N THR A 625 0.67 26.06 6.78
CA THR A 625 1.55 25.92 7.96
C THR A 625 3.04 26.09 7.66
N SER A 626 3.40 26.35 6.40
CA SER A 626 4.75 26.30 5.82
C SER A 626 5.36 24.90 5.79
N GLY A 627 5.29 24.15 6.90
CA GLY A 627 5.63 22.72 6.95
C GLY A 627 4.48 21.82 6.54
N GLU A 628 4.77 20.59 6.14
CA GLU A 628 3.79 19.55 5.83
C GLU A 628 2.88 19.28 7.04
N THR A 629 1.62 18.97 6.79
CA THR A 629 0.58 18.90 7.84
C THR A 629 0.53 17.52 8.50
N TRP A 630 1.45 17.24 9.44
CA TRP A 630 1.60 15.91 10.08
C TRP A 630 0.69 15.66 11.29
N GLY A 631 0.28 16.71 12.01
CA GLY A 631 -0.51 16.61 13.23
C GLY A 631 -1.99 16.88 12.98
N ARG A 632 -2.87 15.93 13.31
CA ARG A 632 -4.33 16.12 13.26
C ARG A 632 -4.73 17.33 14.12
N PRO A 633 -5.51 18.30 13.60
CA PRO A 633 -5.80 19.52 14.34
C PRO A 633 -6.78 19.26 15.49
N ALA A 634 -6.77 20.17 16.47
CA ALA A 634 -7.76 20.21 17.55
C ALA A 634 -8.76 21.35 17.30
N ILE A 635 -10.04 21.12 17.61
CA ILE A 635 -11.10 22.13 17.47
C ILE A 635 -11.74 22.32 18.84
N ASN A 636 -11.67 23.54 19.37
CA ASN A 636 -12.09 23.86 20.73
C ASN A 636 -12.62 25.29 20.80
N ARG A 637 -13.21 25.67 21.93
CA ARG A 637 -13.60 27.06 22.21
C ARG A 637 -12.67 27.70 23.25
N VAL A 638 -12.41 28.98 23.05
CA VAL A 638 -11.64 29.86 23.93
C VAL A 638 -12.46 31.09 24.28
N ASN A 639 -12.14 31.72 25.40
CA ASN A 639 -12.66 33.04 25.77
C ASN A 639 -11.71 34.11 25.23
N ILE A 640 -12.19 35.01 24.38
CA ILE A 640 -11.40 36.15 23.88
C ILE A 640 -12.18 37.43 24.16
N SER A 641 -11.67 38.28 25.05
CA SER A 641 -12.30 39.54 25.43
C SER A 641 -13.74 39.41 25.92
N GLY A 642 -14.08 38.30 26.59
CA GLY A 642 -15.43 37.99 27.04
C GLY A 642 -16.34 37.40 25.96
N ASN A 643 -15.78 37.01 24.82
CA ASN A 643 -16.48 36.39 23.70
C ASN A 643 -16.13 34.90 23.60
N GLU A 644 -17.11 34.06 23.26
CA GLU A 644 -16.87 32.66 22.92
C GLU A 644 -16.38 32.59 21.48
N VAL A 645 -15.17 32.08 21.28
CA VAL A 645 -14.57 31.92 19.95
C VAL A 645 -14.18 30.47 19.75
N TRP A 646 -14.71 29.85 18.70
CA TRP A 646 -14.27 28.53 18.26
C TRP A 646 -13.00 28.64 17.42
N VAL A 647 -12.01 27.83 17.75
CA VAL A 647 -10.68 27.86 17.15
C VAL A 647 -10.23 26.50 16.65
N VAL A 648 -9.42 26.52 15.60
CA VAL A 648 -8.68 25.37 15.12
C VAL A 648 -7.21 25.55 15.50
N ILE A 649 -6.68 24.57 16.20
CA ILE A 649 -5.30 24.53 16.67
C ILE A 649 -4.54 23.52 15.80
N MET A 650 -3.48 23.99 15.16
CA MET A 650 -2.68 23.23 14.21
C MET A 650 -1.22 23.25 14.65
N SER A 651 -0.56 22.10 14.57
CA SER A 651 0.90 22.10 14.65
C SER A 651 1.48 22.66 13.34
N GLY A 652 2.70 23.19 13.42
CA GLY A 652 3.43 23.66 12.26
C GLY A 652 3.88 22.52 11.35
N GLY A 653 3.91 21.30 11.89
CA GLY A 653 4.20 20.10 11.13
C GLY A 653 5.69 19.84 10.96
N TYR A 654 6.07 19.34 9.81
CA TYR A 654 7.43 18.87 9.53
C TYR A 654 7.76 19.05 8.05
N ASP A 655 9.04 19.13 7.70
CA ASP A 655 9.50 18.92 6.33
C ASP A 655 10.81 18.13 6.36
N SER A 656 11.12 17.42 5.28
CA SER A 656 12.32 16.56 5.22
C SER A 656 13.63 17.30 5.47
N ALA A 657 13.66 18.62 5.25
CA ALA A 657 14.81 19.47 5.55
C ALA A 657 14.95 19.84 7.05
N GLY A 658 13.91 19.63 7.86
CA GLY A 658 13.86 20.02 9.28
C GLY A 658 13.91 21.53 9.51
N ILE A 659 13.55 22.31 8.49
CA ILE A 659 13.61 23.78 8.50
C ILE A 659 12.24 24.35 8.88
N ASN A 660 11.17 23.76 8.36
CA ASN A 660 9.81 24.24 8.57
C ASN A 660 9.09 23.45 9.68
N GLY A 661 7.97 24.00 10.13
CA GLY A 661 7.06 23.34 11.08
C GLY A 661 7.40 23.50 12.56
N LYS A 662 8.30 24.44 12.90
CA LYS A 662 8.67 24.81 14.28
C LYS A 662 7.65 25.74 14.95
N ALA A 663 6.38 25.40 14.82
CA ALA A 663 5.30 26.30 15.21
C ALA A 663 4.04 25.62 15.75
N ILE A 664 3.19 26.43 16.37
CA ILE A 664 1.77 26.16 16.59
C ILE A 664 0.97 27.36 16.06
N TYR A 665 -0.17 27.07 15.44
CA TYR A 665 -1.10 28.07 14.91
C TYR A 665 -2.48 27.88 15.53
N ILE A 666 -3.08 28.98 15.97
CA ILE A 666 -4.46 29.03 16.47
C ILE A 666 -5.23 30.01 15.58
N VAL A 667 -6.24 29.51 14.87
CA VAL A 667 -7.04 30.28 13.92
C VAL A 667 -8.51 30.23 14.27
N ASN A 668 -9.26 31.25 13.88
CA ASN A 668 -10.71 31.26 13.99
C ASN A 668 -11.32 30.13 13.14
N ALA A 669 -12.21 29.32 13.71
CA ALA A 669 -12.76 28.15 13.04
C ALA A 669 -13.69 28.46 11.87
N GLN A 670 -14.33 29.63 11.86
CA GLN A 670 -15.23 30.06 10.77
C GLN A 670 -14.46 30.66 9.60
N THR A 671 -13.42 31.46 9.87
CA THR A 671 -12.77 32.31 8.85
C THR A 671 -11.35 31.90 8.50
N GLY A 672 -10.70 31.07 9.32
CA GLY A 672 -9.29 30.72 9.17
C GLY A 672 -8.33 31.87 9.50
N ALA A 673 -8.84 33.00 10.00
CA ALA A 673 -8.02 34.14 10.40
C ALA A 673 -7.13 33.77 11.61
N SER A 674 -5.84 34.12 11.53
CA SER A 674 -4.88 33.88 12.61
C SER A 674 -5.26 34.67 13.86
N ILE A 675 -5.38 33.97 14.98
CA ILE A 675 -5.64 34.56 16.31
C ILE A 675 -4.33 34.67 17.09
N TRP A 676 -3.56 33.58 17.10
CA TRP A 676 -2.30 33.50 17.82
C TRP A 676 -1.40 32.44 17.20
N SER A 677 -0.10 32.63 17.31
CA SER A 677 0.88 31.62 16.93
C SER A 677 2.14 31.73 17.79
N TYR A 678 2.88 30.63 17.85
CA TYR A 678 4.23 30.62 18.38
C TYR A 678 5.11 29.88 17.39
N THR A 679 6.16 30.54 16.91
CA THR A 679 7.01 30.06 15.80
C THR A 679 8.48 29.91 16.20
N SER A 680 8.75 29.82 17.51
CA SER A 680 10.10 29.80 18.08
C SER A 680 10.42 28.45 18.75
N MET A 681 9.77 27.37 18.32
CA MET A 681 10.08 26.02 18.81
C MET A 681 11.49 25.59 18.36
N GLY A 682 12.14 24.74 19.15
CA GLY A 682 13.50 24.26 18.85
C GLY A 682 13.53 23.39 17.58
N HIS A 683 12.54 22.50 17.45
CA HIS A 683 12.42 21.56 16.35
C HIS A 683 11.03 21.60 15.71
N SER A 684 10.90 20.94 14.56
CA SER A 684 9.61 20.77 13.89
C SER A 684 8.65 19.96 14.75
N ALA A 685 7.37 20.26 14.70
CA ALA A 685 6.35 19.70 15.57
C ALA A 685 5.30 18.91 14.76
N PRO A 686 5.58 17.63 14.42
CA PRO A 686 4.63 16.79 13.69
C PRO A 686 3.52 16.21 14.57
N ALA A 687 3.67 16.23 15.90
CA ALA A 687 2.67 15.70 16.81
C ALA A 687 1.32 16.45 16.68
N PRO A 688 0.17 15.77 16.82
CA PRO A 688 -1.11 16.43 16.99
C PRO A 688 -1.16 17.25 18.29
N PRO A 689 -1.71 18.49 18.29
CA PRO A 689 -1.91 19.28 19.50
C PRO A 689 -2.99 18.67 20.39
N TYR A 690 -2.70 18.58 21.69
CA TYR A 690 -3.63 18.09 22.69
C TYR A 690 -4.13 19.23 23.57
N ALA A 691 -5.38 19.65 23.37
CA ALA A 691 -6.00 20.74 24.11
C ALA A 691 -6.81 20.23 25.32
N VAL A 692 -6.75 20.97 26.42
CA VAL A 692 -7.34 20.60 27.70
C VAL A 692 -7.94 21.83 28.39
N ASP A 693 -9.13 21.66 28.95
CA ASP A 693 -9.77 22.55 29.92
C ASP A 693 -9.43 21.99 31.31
N ILE A 694 -8.73 22.76 32.15
CA ILE A 694 -8.28 22.32 33.47
C ILE A 694 -9.13 22.89 34.61
N ASN A 695 -9.84 23.99 34.39
CA ASN A 695 -10.69 24.62 35.39
C ASN A 695 -12.18 24.23 35.25
N PHE A 696 -12.53 23.54 34.17
CA PHE A 696 -13.85 23.07 33.80
C PHE A 696 -14.90 24.18 33.59
N ASP A 697 -14.48 25.35 33.12
CA ASP A 697 -15.37 26.44 32.71
C ASP A 697 -15.92 26.27 31.28
N GLY A 698 -15.46 25.22 30.58
CA GLY A 698 -15.86 24.88 29.23
C GLY A 698 -14.97 25.47 28.15
N PHE A 699 -14.00 26.32 28.47
CA PHE A 699 -13.01 26.86 27.56
C PHE A 699 -11.67 26.16 27.78
N ILE A 700 -10.93 25.93 26.70
CA ILE A 700 -9.61 25.32 26.86
C ILE A 700 -8.63 26.30 27.51
N ASP A 701 -7.72 25.73 28.30
CA ASP A 701 -6.74 26.46 29.11
C ASP A 701 -5.30 26.18 28.65
N ARG A 702 -5.08 24.95 28.21
CA ARG A 702 -3.77 24.39 27.87
C ARG A 702 -3.80 23.68 26.54
N VAL A 703 -2.69 23.76 25.82
CA VAL A 703 -2.39 22.90 24.68
C VAL A 703 -1.02 22.29 24.88
N TYR A 704 -0.88 20.98 24.66
CA TYR A 704 0.39 20.27 24.68
C TYR A 704 0.78 19.84 23.27
N LEU A 705 2.07 19.96 22.94
CA LEU A 705 2.59 19.63 21.61
C LEU A 705 4.02 19.09 21.72
N GLY A 706 4.23 17.87 21.23
CA GLY A 706 5.55 17.27 21.12
C GLY A 706 6.29 17.72 19.85
N ASP A 707 7.61 17.81 19.92
CA ASP A 707 8.45 18.11 18.77
C ASP A 707 9.44 16.97 18.42
N LEU A 708 10.16 17.14 17.31
CA LEU A 708 11.18 16.17 16.88
C LEU A 708 12.42 16.13 17.78
N GLY A 709 12.64 17.13 18.63
CA GLY A 709 13.69 17.13 19.64
C GLY A 709 13.40 16.13 20.78
N GLY A 710 12.13 15.77 20.94
CA GLY A 710 11.62 15.04 22.10
C GLY A 710 11.09 15.95 23.20
N ASP A 711 11.01 17.26 22.93
CA ASP A 711 10.51 18.24 23.85
C ASP A 711 8.98 18.21 23.86
N MET A 712 8.38 18.38 25.05
CA MET A 712 6.94 18.57 25.20
C MET A 712 6.67 20.01 25.58
N TYR A 713 6.14 20.78 24.62
CA TYR A 713 5.71 22.15 24.86
C TYR A 713 4.33 22.18 25.51
N ARG A 714 4.11 23.21 26.34
CA ARG A 714 2.78 23.61 26.80
C ARG A 714 2.49 25.05 26.40
N PHE A 715 1.27 25.31 25.96
CA PHE A 715 0.78 26.63 25.60
C PHE A 715 -0.39 26.98 26.51
N SER A 716 -0.39 28.21 27.02
CA SER A 716 -1.43 28.76 27.88
C SER A 716 -2.37 29.63 27.05
N VAL A 717 -3.65 29.27 27.00
CA VAL A 717 -4.70 29.96 26.20
C VAL A 717 -5.91 30.38 27.04
N HIS A 718 -5.77 30.32 28.37
CA HIS A 718 -6.84 30.61 29.33
C HIS A 718 -7.21 32.09 29.46
N ASP A 719 -6.28 33.02 29.19
CA ASP A 719 -6.51 34.45 29.42
C ASP A 719 -7.39 35.02 28.32
N SER A 720 -8.42 35.78 28.68
CA SER A 720 -9.30 36.45 27.72
C SER A 720 -8.57 37.43 26.79
N ASN A 721 -7.40 37.94 27.19
CA ASN A 721 -6.52 38.74 26.35
C ASN A 721 -5.45 37.84 25.71
N THR A 722 -5.54 37.67 24.38
CA THR A 722 -4.60 36.83 23.62
C THR A 722 -3.15 37.32 23.69
N ALA A 723 -2.90 38.58 24.06
CA ALA A 723 -1.55 39.09 24.31
C ALA A 723 -0.86 38.46 25.54
N ASN A 724 -1.65 37.88 26.47
CA ASN A 724 -1.15 37.17 27.64
C ASN A 724 -1.00 35.66 27.41
N TRP A 725 -1.37 35.16 26.22
CA TRP A 725 -1.11 33.78 25.85
C TRP A 725 0.38 33.56 25.67
N PHE A 726 0.89 32.43 26.14
CA PHE A 726 2.32 32.16 26.17
C PHE A 726 2.65 30.69 25.94
N ALA A 727 3.89 30.44 25.52
CA ALA A 727 4.49 29.11 25.43
C ALA A 727 5.47 28.89 26.58
N SER A 728 5.54 27.67 27.09
CA SER A 728 6.58 27.19 28.01
C SER A 728 6.83 25.70 27.78
N MET A 729 7.83 25.13 28.45
CA MET A 729 8.18 23.71 28.28
C MET A 729 7.63 22.89 29.44
N LEU A 730 6.91 21.80 29.17
CA LEU A 730 6.56 20.79 30.18
C LEU A 730 7.74 19.85 30.41
N PHE A 731 8.34 19.36 29.32
CA PHE A 731 9.46 18.43 29.37
C PHE A 731 10.56 18.88 28.41
N ASP A 732 11.76 19.01 28.93
CA ASP A 732 13.01 19.35 28.25
C ASP A 732 13.81 18.06 28.05
N ALA A 733 13.91 17.60 26.80
CA ALA A 733 14.59 16.36 26.49
C ALA A 733 16.11 16.51 26.62
N PRO A 734 16.82 15.51 27.15
CA PRO A 734 18.27 15.58 27.29
C PRO A 734 18.96 15.71 25.93
N GLY A 735 19.86 16.69 25.79
CA GLY A 735 20.66 16.86 24.58
C GLY A 735 21.53 15.64 24.25
N GLY A 736 21.73 15.37 22.96
CA GLY A 736 22.65 14.37 22.42
C GLY A 736 21.99 13.12 21.82
N GLN A 737 20.92 12.60 22.44
CA GLN A 737 20.10 11.52 21.85
C GLN A 737 18.67 12.01 21.67
N ILE A 738 18.43 12.63 20.53
CA ILE A 738 17.12 13.12 20.11
C ILE A 738 16.16 11.93 19.99
N ARG A 739 14.98 12.04 20.61
CA ARG A 739 13.92 11.03 20.63
C ARG A 739 12.62 11.68 20.21
N PRO A 740 12.25 11.63 18.92
CA PRO A 740 11.18 12.47 18.40
C PRO A 740 9.81 12.06 18.95
N ILE A 741 8.90 13.03 19.06
CA ILE A 741 7.50 12.82 19.41
C ILE A 741 6.63 13.06 18.18
N TYR A 742 6.10 11.99 17.60
CA TYR A 742 5.14 12.03 16.48
C TYR A 742 3.68 11.87 16.92
N THR A 743 3.43 11.49 18.17
CA THR A 743 2.10 11.07 18.65
C THR A 743 1.42 12.13 19.52
N GLU A 744 0.08 12.15 19.51
CA GLU A 744 -0.72 13.04 20.36
C GLU A 744 -0.47 12.68 21.83
N ALA A 745 -0.21 13.67 22.68
CA ALA A 745 -0.23 13.47 24.12
C ALA A 745 -1.67 13.29 24.60
N VAL A 746 -1.87 12.58 25.71
CA VAL A 746 -3.19 12.50 26.37
C VAL A 746 -3.04 12.79 27.84
N GLY A 747 -4.11 13.17 28.51
CA GLY A 747 -4.06 13.48 29.92
C GLY A 747 -5.29 13.03 30.68
N SER A 748 -5.13 12.97 32.01
CA SER A 748 -6.18 12.61 32.95
C SER A 748 -5.88 13.21 34.30
N PHE A 749 -6.92 13.61 35.02
CA PHE A 749 -6.79 13.99 36.43
C PHE A 749 -6.67 12.75 37.30
N ASP A 750 -5.87 12.87 38.37
CA ASP A 750 -5.89 11.90 39.47
C ASP A 750 -6.89 12.28 40.57
N THR A 751 -7.05 11.38 41.54
CA THR A 751 -7.94 11.59 42.70
C THR A 751 -7.56 12.79 43.60
N ARG A 752 -6.38 13.38 43.39
CA ARG A 752 -5.86 14.55 44.10
C ARG A 752 -5.90 15.82 43.20
N ASN A 753 -6.60 15.77 42.06
CA ASN A 753 -6.71 16.82 41.05
C ASN A 753 -5.39 17.23 40.39
N ASN A 754 -4.37 16.37 40.38
CA ASN A 754 -3.20 16.61 39.53
C ASN A 754 -3.53 16.16 38.12
N LEU A 755 -3.30 17.03 37.12
CA LEU A 755 -3.37 16.65 35.73
C LEU A 755 -2.09 15.90 35.34
N TRP A 756 -2.25 14.69 34.82
CA TRP A 756 -1.16 13.89 34.26
C TRP A 756 -1.19 13.96 32.74
N ILE A 757 -0.01 14.04 32.11
CA ILE A 757 0.19 14.07 30.66
C ILE A 757 1.05 12.86 30.26
N TYR A 758 0.54 12.08 29.31
CA TYR A 758 1.10 10.83 28.82
C TYR A 758 1.49 10.95 27.36
N PHE A 759 2.71 10.53 27.01
CA PHE A 759 3.21 10.55 25.64
C PHE A 759 4.36 9.55 25.47
N GLY A 760 4.59 9.11 24.23
CA GLY A 760 5.69 8.22 23.89
C GLY A 760 6.59 8.80 22.81
N THR A 761 7.85 8.42 22.82
CA THR A 761 8.81 8.75 21.77
C THR A 761 8.94 7.62 20.75
N GLY A 762 9.24 7.98 19.50
CA GLY A 762 9.36 7.02 18.41
C GLY A 762 9.37 7.74 17.07
N ASP A 763 10.43 7.50 16.29
CA ASP A 763 10.52 7.99 14.92
C ASP A 763 9.55 7.21 14.02
N LYS A 764 8.53 7.92 13.51
CA LYS A 764 7.52 7.36 12.61
C LYS A 764 7.96 7.34 11.15
N SER A 765 8.92 8.19 10.76
CA SER A 765 9.53 8.16 9.42
C SER A 765 10.59 7.08 9.27
N ASP A 766 11.20 6.64 10.37
CA ASP A 766 12.08 5.46 10.39
C ASP A 766 11.67 4.48 11.53
N PRO A 767 10.61 3.68 11.31
CA PRO A 767 10.18 2.68 12.27
C PRO A 767 11.17 1.50 12.37
N THR A 768 12.09 1.35 11.41
CA THR A 768 13.01 0.21 11.31
C THR A 768 14.31 0.38 12.11
N ALA A 769 14.62 1.60 12.57
CA ALA A 769 15.88 1.89 13.23
C ALA A 769 16.17 0.96 14.45
N PRO A 770 17.25 0.15 14.41
CA PRO A 770 17.48 -0.93 15.38
C PRO A 770 18.02 -0.48 16.75
N ASN A 771 18.44 0.79 16.89
CA ASN A 771 19.13 1.28 18.10
C ASN A 771 18.37 2.39 18.85
N ALA A 772 17.10 2.62 18.51
CA ALA A 772 16.29 3.61 19.21
C ALA A 772 16.02 3.14 20.66
N GLN A 773 16.35 3.98 21.65
CA GLN A 773 16.04 3.74 23.07
C GLN A 773 14.87 4.61 23.51
N GLU A 774 13.70 4.34 22.95
CA GLU A 774 12.50 5.16 23.17
C GLU A 774 11.96 5.04 24.60
N LYS A 775 11.08 5.98 24.96
CA LYS A 775 10.50 6.05 26.30
C LYS A 775 9.03 6.41 26.23
N PHE A 776 8.28 5.86 27.18
CA PHE A 776 6.94 6.31 27.49
C PHE A 776 6.97 7.15 28.77
N PHE A 777 6.32 8.30 28.75
CA PHE A 777 6.33 9.28 29.83
C PHE A 777 4.92 9.48 30.41
N ALA A 778 4.88 9.79 31.70
CA ALA A 778 3.71 10.28 32.42
C ALA A 778 4.16 11.39 33.37
N ILE A 779 3.77 12.63 33.10
CA ILE A 779 4.26 13.83 33.80
C ILE A 779 3.09 14.58 34.43
N LYS A 780 3.22 14.98 35.69
CA LYS A 780 2.26 15.86 36.36
C LYS A 780 2.44 17.30 35.88
N GLU A 781 1.35 17.93 35.48
CA GLU A 781 1.31 19.35 35.20
C GLU A 781 1.39 20.14 36.51
N GLY A 782 2.39 21.04 36.60
CA GLY A 782 2.67 21.82 37.81
C GLY A 782 2.53 23.33 37.66
N CYS A 783 2.06 23.86 36.52
CA CYS A 783 2.01 25.30 36.27
C CYS A 783 0.64 25.95 36.56
N LEU A 784 0.64 26.97 37.43
CA LEU A 784 -0.53 27.70 37.94
C LEU A 784 -0.98 28.90 37.07
N TYR A 785 -0.88 28.80 35.74
CA TYR A 785 -1.29 29.84 34.76
C TYR A 785 -0.41 31.10 34.63
N ASP A 786 0.67 31.20 35.38
CA ASP A 786 1.67 32.26 35.22
C ASP A 786 2.94 31.70 34.56
N ALA A 787 3.34 32.29 33.42
CA ALA A 787 4.53 31.91 32.66
C ALA A 787 5.79 31.90 33.51
N SER A 788 5.92 32.83 34.46
CA SER A 788 7.10 32.95 35.33
C SER A 788 7.19 31.84 36.39
N SER A 789 6.08 31.14 36.63
CA SER A 789 5.96 30.04 37.60
C SER A 789 6.03 28.65 36.96
N CYS A 790 5.94 28.55 35.63
CA CYS A 790 5.97 27.26 34.92
C CYS A 790 7.40 26.66 34.94
N ALA A 791 7.60 25.60 35.72
CA ALA A 791 8.87 24.85 35.74
C ALA A 791 8.94 23.83 34.59
N SER A 792 10.07 23.77 33.89
CA SER A 792 10.39 22.70 32.93
C SER A 792 10.92 21.47 33.67
N TYR A 793 10.47 20.28 33.28
CA TYR A 793 10.96 19.02 33.85
C TYR A 793 11.92 18.32 32.91
N SER A 794 12.85 17.57 33.47
CA SER A 794 13.83 16.75 32.76
C SER A 794 13.78 15.30 33.26
N LEU A 795 14.57 14.40 32.68
CA LEU A 795 14.62 13.00 33.13
C LEU A 795 14.96 12.84 34.62
N SER A 796 15.72 13.75 35.23
CA SER A 796 16.06 13.67 36.66
C SER A 796 14.88 13.99 37.58
N ASP A 797 13.83 14.64 37.07
CA ASP A 797 12.63 14.98 37.82
C ASP A 797 11.58 13.85 37.81
N LEU A 798 11.85 12.79 37.04
CA LEU A 798 10.94 11.65 36.82
C LEU A 798 11.52 10.36 37.41
N THR A 799 10.63 9.47 37.84
CA THR A 799 11.02 8.15 38.34
C THR A 799 11.06 7.11 37.22
N ASN A 800 12.16 6.35 37.13
CA ASN A 800 12.29 5.25 36.17
C ASN A 800 11.50 4.02 36.62
N TYR A 801 10.36 3.75 35.97
CA TYR A 801 9.48 2.61 36.20
C TYR A 801 9.56 1.58 35.08
N THR A 802 10.73 1.39 34.48
CA THR A 802 10.96 0.32 33.49
C THR A 802 10.66 -1.06 34.07
N VAL A 803 11.11 -1.33 35.31
CA VAL A 803 10.93 -2.62 35.99
C VAL A 803 10.18 -2.54 37.33
N GLN A 804 9.88 -1.32 37.79
CA GLN A 804 9.20 -1.06 39.06
C GLN A 804 7.81 -0.46 38.83
N SER A 805 6.98 -0.44 39.87
CA SER A 805 5.72 0.29 39.93
C SER A 805 5.43 0.69 41.38
N GLY A 806 4.62 1.72 41.60
CA GLY A 806 4.29 2.20 42.95
C GLY A 806 3.79 3.64 42.98
N GLU A 807 3.62 4.19 44.18
CA GLU A 807 3.24 5.60 44.35
C GLU A 807 4.38 6.53 43.88
N VAL A 808 4.02 7.55 43.10
CA VAL A 808 4.97 8.48 42.49
C VAL A 808 5.06 9.77 43.30
N THR A 809 6.20 9.97 43.96
CA THR A 809 6.50 11.17 44.77
C THR A 809 7.21 12.27 43.98
N SER A 810 7.84 11.93 42.85
CA SER A 810 8.51 12.84 41.91
C SER A 810 7.50 13.57 41.01
N GLN A 811 7.94 14.27 39.96
CA GLN A 811 7.02 14.98 39.05
C GLN A 811 6.35 14.05 38.03
N GLY A 812 6.69 12.76 38.02
CA GLY A 812 6.10 11.80 37.10
C GLY A 812 6.95 10.54 37.00
N TRP A 813 6.67 9.71 36.00
CA TRP A 813 7.39 8.48 35.75
C TRP A 813 7.64 8.26 34.27
N TYR A 814 8.59 7.40 33.95
CA TYR A 814 8.82 6.93 32.59
C TYR A 814 9.15 5.43 32.55
N ILE A 815 8.88 4.81 31.41
CA ILE A 815 9.24 3.42 31.08
C ILE A 815 10.19 3.48 29.89
N ASN A 816 11.36 2.85 30.00
CA ASN A 816 12.25 2.64 28.85
C ASN A 816 11.73 1.50 27.99
N MET A 817 11.67 1.71 26.67
CA MET A 817 11.45 0.63 25.71
C MET A 817 12.77 -0.13 25.57
N THR A 818 12.90 -1.24 26.29
CA THR A 818 14.15 -1.99 26.40
C THR A 818 14.30 -2.97 25.25
N GLY A 819 15.43 -2.93 24.54
CA GLY A 819 15.72 -3.83 23.43
C GLY A 819 16.38 -3.10 22.26
N GLN A 820 16.43 -3.75 21.10
CA GLN A 820 16.92 -3.16 19.86
C GLN A 820 15.78 -2.44 19.13
N GLY A 821 15.54 -1.17 19.47
CA GLY A 821 14.73 -0.29 18.62
C GLY A 821 13.21 -0.30 18.83
N GLU A 822 12.71 -0.74 20.00
CA GLU A 822 11.26 -0.68 20.30
C GLU A 822 10.78 0.79 20.42
N LYS A 823 9.69 1.12 19.72
CA LYS A 823 9.19 2.49 19.49
C LYS A 823 7.70 2.63 19.77
N ILE A 824 7.26 3.82 20.20
CA ILE A 824 5.84 4.18 20.31
C ILE A 824 5.44 4.96 19.06
N LEU A 825 4.64 4.35 18.19
CA LEU A 825 4.25 4.91 16.88
C LEU A 825 2.78 5.37 16.81
N SER A 826 2.04 5.13 17.89
CA SER A 826 0.61 5.43 18.02
C SER A 826 0.31 6.18 19.33
N PRO A 827 -0.67 7.11 19.36
CA PRO A 827 -1.07 7.78 20.58
C PRO A 827 -1.53 6.81 21.69
N PRO A 828 -1.20 7.10 22.97
CA PRO A 828 -1.78 6.39 24.11
C PRO A 828 -3.26 6.69 24.32
N THR A 829 -3.95 5.78 25.03
CA THR A 829 -5.35 5.92 25.45
C THR A 829 -5.43 5.74 26.96
N VAL A 830 -6.03 6.70 27.68
CA VAL A 830 -6.26 6.59 29.13
C VAL A 830 -7.74 6.32 29.39
N PHE A 831 -8.02 5.22 30.10
CA PHE A 831 -9.39 4.82 30.41
C PHE A 831 -9.45 4.01 31.72
N GLY A 832 -10.41 4.33 32.60
CA GLY A 832 -10.69 3.52 33.79
C GLY A 832 -9.53 3.37 34.79
N GLY A 833 -8.63 4.36 34.85
CA GLY A 833 -7.41 4.31 35.68
C GLY A 833 -6.23 3.58 35.04
N VAL A 834 -6.35 3.19 33.76
CA VAL A 834 -5.30 2.50 33.00
C VAL A 834 -4.87 3.37 31.84
N VAL A 835 -3.56 3.45 31.59
CA VAL A 835 -3.00 3.96 30.34
C VAL A 835 -2.60 2.78 29.45
N TYR A 836 -3.19 2.75 28.27
CA TYR A 836 -2.93 1.79 27.21
C TYR A 836 -2.06 2.46 26.15
N PHE A 837 -0.99 1.80 25.74
CA PHE A 837 -0.18 2.26 24.61
C PHE A 837 0.41 1.05 23.90
N THR A 838 0.72 1.20 22.61
CA THR A 838 1.31 0.14 21.82
C THR A 838 2.71 0.48 21.37
N THR A 839 3.51 -0.55 21.21
CA THR A 839 4.89 -0.44 20.71
C THR A 839 5.07 -1.31 19.48
N TYR A 840 6.05 -0.92 18.67
CA TYR A 840 6.57 -1.70 17.56
C TYR A 840 8.05 -1.94 17.77
N LYS A 841 8.50 -3.17 17.56
CA LYS A 841 9.90 -3.56 17.61
C LYS A 841 10.29 -4.14 16.25
N PRO A 842 11.20 -3.49 15.51
CA PRO A 842 11.61 -3.97 14.20
C PRO A 842 12.29 -5.34 14.30
N SER A 843 12.04 -6.18 13.30
CA SER A 843 12.70 -7.47 13.19
C SER A 843 14.19 -7.27 13.00
N GLN A 844 14.97 -8.19 13.58
CA GLN A 844 16.42 -8.25 13.45
C GLN A 844 16.85 -9.46 12.61
N SER A 845 15.87 -10.14 12.00
CA SER A 845 16.11 -11.32 11.17
C SER A 845 16.60 -10.92 9.79
N SER A 846 17.56 -11.66 9.25
CA SER A 846 17.91 -11.61 7.83
C SER A 846 16.90 -12.39 6.97
N ASN A 847 15.94 -13.09 7.58
CA ASN A 847 14.85 -13.75 6.87
C ASN A 847 13.82 -12.68 6.46
N PRO A 848 13.65 -12.39 5.15
CA PRO A 848 12.65 -11.43 4.67
C PRO A 848 11.21 -11.81 5.06
N CYS A 849 10.95 -13.07 5.38
CA CYS A 849 9.63 -13.53 5.84
C CYS A 849 9.36 -13.21 7.31
N GLU A 850 10.41 -12.94 8.10
CA GLU A 850 10.30 -12.57 9.52
C GLU A 850 10.52 -11.06 9.74
N ALA A 851 10.67 -10.29 8.66
CA ALA A 851 11.16 -8.92 8.72
C ALA A 851 10.12 -7.87 9.18
N GLY A 852 8.88 -8.27 9.45
CA GLY A 852 7.77 -7.37 9.78
C GLY A 852 7.78 -6.75 11.16
N GLY A 853 8.70 -7.19 12.03
CA GLY A 853 8.79 -6.77 13.43
C GLY A 853 7.58 -7.22 14.26
N GLY A 854 7.65 -7.03 15.57
CA GLY A 854 6.61 -7.43 16.52
C GLY A 854 6.00 -6.25 17.25
N SER A 855 4.71 -6.32 17.55
CA SER A 855 4.00 -5.31 18.32
C SER A 855 3.57 -5.80 19.70
N THR A 856 3.52 -4.87 20.66
CA THR A 856 3.15 -5.14 22.06
C THR A 856 2.16 -4.09 22.55
N LEU A 857 1.08 -4.52 23.21
CA LEU A 857 0.22 -3.66 24.01
C LEU A 857 0.80 -3.56 25.42
N TYR A 858 0.92 -2.33 25.93
CA TYR A 858 1.12 -2.04 27.34
C TYR A 858 -0.20 -1.60 27.96
N ALA A 859 -0.52 -2.13 29.14
CA ALA A 859 -1.64 -1.71 29.97
C ALA A 859 -1.15 -1.52 31.41
N VAL A 860 -0.98 -0.26 31.81
CA VAL A 860 -0.39 0.08 33.11
C VAL A 860 -1.21 1.11 33.88
N GLY A 861 -1.12 1.10 35.21
CA GLY A 861 -1.83 2.04 36.07
C GLY A 861 -1.39 3.47 35.78
N TYR A 862 -2.35 4.37 35.55
CA TYR A 862 -2.07 5.74 35.07
C TYR A 862 -1.19 6.57 36.03
N THR A 863 -1.23 6.30 37.35
CA THR A 863 -0.39 6.99 38.34
C THR A 863 0.77 6.15 38.88
N THR A 864 0.75 4.83 38.68
CA THR A 864 1.69 3.92 39.36
C THR A 864 2.55 3.09 38.41
N ALA A 865 2.18 3.05 37.14
CA ALA A 865 2.72 2.18 36.12
C ALA A 865 2.64 0.66 36.44
N ALA A 866 1.83 0.25 37.42
CA ALA A 866 1.61 -1.17 37.75
C ALA A 866 0.87 -1.91 36.63
N GLY A 867 1.11 -3.21 36.43
CA GLY A 867 0.42 -3.99 35.39
C GLY A 867 -1.08 -4.06 35.61
N GLN A 868 -1.88 -3.93 34.54
CA GLN A 868 -3.34 -3.89 34.57
C GLN A 868 -3.99 -4.96 33.68
N LEU A 869 -3.21 -5.90 33.16
CA LEU A 869 -3.74 -7.09 32.49
C LEU A 869 -4.33 -8.07 33.51
N THR A 870 -5.10 -9.06 33.05
CA THR A 870 -5.83 -10.00 33.89
C THR A 870 -4.93 -10.84 34.82
N ASP A 871 -3.68 -11.06 34.42
CA ASP A 871 -2.63 -11.73 35.19
C ASP A 871 -1.70 -10.75 35.94
N ALA A 872 -2.09 -9.47 36.03
CA ALA A 872 -1.30 -8.36 36.56
C ALA A 872 0.00 -8.06 35.80
N SER A 873 0.20 -8.62 34.60
CA SER A 873 1.30 -8.23 33.72
C SER A 873 1.07 -6.84 33.12
N ARG A 874 2.16 -6.24 32.60
CA ARG A 874 2.13 -4.91 31.96
C ARG A 874 1.94 -5.01 30.45
N THR A 875 2.27 -6.14 29.84
CA THR A 875 2.44 -6.28 28.39
C THR A 875 1.73 -7.50 27.84
N LEU A 876 1.14 -7.36 26.66
CA LEU A 876 0.52 -8.41 25.86
C LEU A 876 1.11 -8.35 24.44
N SER A 877 1.65 -9.45 23.93
CA SER A 877 2.11 -9.51 22.53
C SER A 877 0.91 -9.45 21.59
N LEU A 878 1.02 -8.64 20.53
CA LEU A 878 0.01 -8.48 19.49
C LEU A 878 0.37 -9.24 18.21
N GLY A 879 1.46 -10.02 18.23
CA GLY A 879 2.01 -10.66 17.04
C GLY A 879 2.83 -9.70 16.17
N ASP A 880 2.94 -10.04 14.89
CA ASP A 880 3.80 -9.32 13.95
C ASP A 880 3.16 -8.02 13.45
N GLY A 881 4.00 -7.14 12.90
CA GLY A 881 3.60 -5.89 12.29
C GLY A 881 3.45 -4.72 13.26
N MET A 882 3.20 -3.52 12.72
CA MET A 882 2.90 -2.33 13.53
C MET A 882 1.45 -2.32 14.01
N SER A 883 1.23 -1.79 15.22
CA SER A 883 -0.07 -1.76 15.88
C SER A 883 -0.69 -0.36 15.99
N SER A 884 -2.01 -0.28 15.86
CA SER A 884 -2.74 1.00 15.96
C SER A 884 -2.73 1.54 17.38
N ALA A 885 -3.25 2.76 17.56
CA ALA A 885 -3.64 3.23 18.89
C ALA A 885 -4.68 2.26 19.49
N PRO A 886 -4.60 1.94 20.79
CA PRO A 886 -5.64 1.18 21.48
C PRO A 886 -6.98 1.94 21.46
N ILE A 887 -8.05 1.26 21.04
CA ILE A 887 -9.40 1.77 21.09
C ILE A 887 -10.16 1.06 22.20
N VAL A 888 -10.66 1.81 23.17
CA VAL A 888 -11.56 1.27 24.19
C VAL A 888 -12.99 1.47 23.72
N SER A 889 -13.69 0.36 23.50
CA SER A 889 -15.13 0.36 23.19
C SER A 889 -15.92 -0.04 24.42
N VAL A 890 -17.05 0.62 24.63
CA VAL A 890 -17.92 0.41 25.78
C VAL A 890 -19.33 0.21 25.25
N ARG A 891 -19.92 -0.94 25.55
CA ARG A 891 -21.25 -1.32 25.10
C ARG A 891 -22.20 -1.40 26.28
N ARG A 892 -23.44 -1.00 26.03
CA ARG A 892 -24.57 -1.27 26.93
C ARG A 892 -25.40 -2.41 26.37
N ASP A 893 -25.61 -3.45 27.17
CA ASP A 893 -26.52 -4.53 26.84
C ASP A 893 -27.96 -3.97 26.77
N PRO A 894 -28.68 -4.15 25.65
CA PRO A 894 -30.02 -3.58 25.47
C PRO A 894 -31.09 -4.26 26.32
N VAL A 895 -30.84 -5.48 26.82
CA VAL A 895 -31.77 -6.30 27.60
C VAL A 895 -31.50 -6.14 29.10
N THR A 896 -30.25 -6.28 29.53
CA THR A 896 -29.86 -6.24 30.95
C THR A 896 -29.47 -4.85 31.42
N GLY A 897 -29.12 -3.95 30.49
CA GLY A 897 -28.61 -2.61 30.79
C GLY A 897 -27.18 -2.58 31.34
N GLN A 898 -26.52 -3.74 31.50
CA GLN A 898 -25.14 -3.85 31.97
C GLN A 898 -24.16 -3.26 30.95
N LEU A 899 -23.05 -2.72 31.45
CA LEU A 899 -21.96 -2.23 30.62
C LEU A 899 -20.84 -3.27 30.52
N SER A 900 -20.31 -3.43 29.32
CA SER A 900 -19.12 -4.23 29.04
C SER A 900 -18.14 -3.41 28.22
N GLY A 901 -16.86 -3.69 28.36
CA GLY A 901 -15.82 -3.00 27.61
C GLY A 901 -14.87 -3.97 26.92
N SER A 902 -14.29 -3.52 25.82
CA SER A 902 -13.29 -4.26 25.04
C SER A 902 -12.22 -3.30 24.56
N VAL A 903 -10.98 -3.80 24.49
CA VAL A 903 -9.85 -3.05 23.93
C VAL A 903 -9.53 -3.64 22.56
N PHE A 904 -9.56 -2.79 21.53
CA PHE A 904 -9.24 -3.17 20.16
C PHE A 904 -7.91 -2.58 19.74
N VAL A 905 -7.12 -3.38 19.06
CA VAL A 905 -5.91 -2.96 18.36
C VAL A 905 -5.90 -3.64 17.00
N ASN A 906 -5.52 -2.90 15.96
CA ASN A 906 -5.27 -3.48 14.65
C ASN A 906 -3.76 -3.64 14.45
N THR A 907 -3.31 -4.79 13.96
CA THR A 907 -1.92 -4.96 13.53
C THR A 907 -1.80 -5.03 12.01
N SER A 908 -0.64 -4.66 11.52
CA SER A 908 -0.34 -4.51 10.11
C SER A 908 -0.37 -5.84 9.33
N THR A 909 -0.09 -6.97 10.00
CA THR A 909 -0.09 -8.32 9.42
C THR A 909 -1.23 -9.22 9.92
N GLY A 910 -1.77 -8.95 11.12
CA GLY A 910 -2.75 -9.81 11.79
C GLY A 910 -4.19 -9.31 11.76
N GLY A 911 -4.44 -8.10 11.23
CA GLY A 911 -5.76 -7.50 11.19
C GLY A 911 -6.29 -7.11 12.58
N LEU A 912 -7.61 -6.91 12.68
CA LEU A 912 -8.26 -6.45 13.90
C LEU A 912 -8.23 -7.52 14.99
N GLN A 913 -7.70 -7.16 16.15
CA GLN A 913 -7.71 -8.01 17.34
C GLN A 913 -8.59 -7.40 18.43
N ASN A 914 -9.58 -8.18 18.89
CA ASN A 914 -10.23 -7.94 20.18
C ASN A 914 -9.36 -8.56 21.27
N LEU A 915 -8.80 -7.72 22.12
CA LEU A 915 -7.88 -8.17 23.16
C LEU A 915 -8.69 -8.63 24.37
N ASN A 916 -8.28 -9.75 24.97
CA ASN A 916 -8.85 -10.27 26.23
C ASN A 916 -8.48 -9.41 27.44
N VAL A 917 -8.65 -8.10 27.31
CA VAL A 917 -8.43 -7.08 28.31
C VAL A 917 -9.80 -6.54 28.68
N ILE A 918 -10.20 -6.74 29.93
CA ILE A 918 -11.45 -6.20 30.45
C ILE A 918 -11.12 -4.82 31.04
N PRO A 919 -11.41 -3.72 30.33
CA PRO A 919 -11.19 -2.40 30.89
C PRO A 919 -12.09 -2.20 32.11
N ASN A 920 -11.65 -1.37 33.05
CA ASN A 920 -12.45 -1.05 34.24
C ASN A 920 -13.62 -0.14 33.84
N VAL A 921 -14.75 -0.76 33.47
CA VAL A 921 -15.97 -0.07 33.05
C VAL A 921 -16.81 0.29 34.29
N PRO A 922 -17.21 1.56 34.47
CA PRO A 922 -18.08 1.95 35.58
C PRO A 922 -19.45 1.30 35.50
N SER A 923 -20.20 1.33 36.60
CA SER A 923 -21.52 0.70 36.72
C SER A 923 -22.62 1.36 35.88
N SER A 924 -22.43 2.61 35.45
CA SER A 924 -23.39 3.33 34.60
C SER A 924 -22.73 4.25 33.58
N LEU A 925 -23.43 4.55 32.48
CA LEU A 925 -22.99 5.56 31.49
C LEU A 925 -23.20 6.99 32.00
N VAL A 926 -23.89 7.17 33.13
CA VAL A 926 -24.03 8.47 33.79
C VAL A 926 -22.76 8.80 34.59
N ASP A 927 -22.04 7.77 35.03
CA ASP A 927 -20.70 7.88 35.62
C ASP A 927 -19.61 8.05 34.54
N TYR A 928 -19.96 7.93 33.25
CA TYR A 928 -19.10 8.34 32.13
C TYR A 928 -19.19 9.84 31.95
N ILE A 929 -18.36 10.56 32.69
CA ILE A 929 -17.94 11.89 32.27
C ILE A 929 -16.69 11.66 31.45
N TYR A 930 -16.78 11.82 30.12
CA TYR A 930 -15.55 12.09 29.37
C TYR A 930 -14.96 13.32 30.04
N TRP A 931 -13.77 13.25 30.61
CA TRP A 931 -13.16 14.44 31.22
C TRP A 931 -12.95 15.55 30.15
N ARG A 932 -12.88 15.17 28.85
CA ARG A 932 -12.95 16.06 27.67
C ARG A 932 -14.33 16.68 27.41
N ASP A 933 -15.37 16.22 28.10
CA ASP A 933 -16.78 16.57 27.91
C ASP A 933 -17.50 16.64 29.27
N MET A 934 -17.06 17.54 30.15
CA MET A 934 -17.75 17.86 31.41
C MET A 934 -19.02 18.72 31.19
N ARG A 935 -19.54 18.77 29.96
CA ARG A 935 -20.76 19.53 29.60
C ARG A 935 -22.03 18.82 30.09
N ILE A 936 -21.90 17.67 30.76
CA ILE A 936 -22.93 17.00 31.56
C ILE A 936 -22.66 17.33 33.04
N ARG A 937 -23.20 18.46 33.52
CA ARG A 937 -23.40 18.70 34.96
C ARG A 937 -24.81 19.19 35.21
#